data_AF-A0A9E0HLL2-F1
#
_entry.id   AF-A0A9E0HLL2-F1
#
_cell.length_a   1.000
_cell.length_b   1.000
_cell.length_c   1.000
_cell.angle_alpha   90.00
_cell.angle_beta   90.00
_cell.angle_gamma   90.00
#
_symmetry.space_group_name_H-M   'P 1'
#
loop_
_entity.id
_entity.type
_entity.pdbx_description
1 polymer ?
#
loop_
_entity_poly.entity_id
_entity_poly.type
_entity_poly.pdbx_seq_one_letter_code
_entity_poly.pdbx_strand_id
1 'polypeptide(L)'
;WTYTLTVPGGPVAPPPNSVLSNTPGTPFNHYLMDRQNYRDQQVYNLGQDDCCQVNERVPEGSHANTVLVSNTMSTPWTPAANGLVAPNSAHVYFAEDFVVPTGVKLYVSGMDWHFGPDARLIVNRGSYVRFTNCTLQGSLDEECEPQRWPGVRVEGTSTADQQPPVNGDQGYLSLNNSVIKDAVVGVWCARESSGGGSGTYGYYGGIVVDNGSTFQNCITGVKIEHYNGFSQLSNFTNTYFVTDSNWPGGTPMSHANISYTKTVYFTNCRFANTTPYHTASNGIGVYVFDGQVYINGGAYSTSYFDNLYIGVANLIGVLNPSTVNHMDFRNNQYGIYDMGSRFARYTNNSFTVPDMFLNQPPVGLYLWQSQLYTVERNVFNGTPARNNNVGIYFLGYTPGSSNWAYLNSRIYDNQFQDLRVGTLVKHIHRGNGAGNEQEGLSLFCGDYTHNIADIALLASSIIRSNQGYPSASPPQLSGNRFLDLANCTNNWDWFLDPQWNSVIGYPSGMTTTVFRNEDPLCDVLCDSWPYFFDVEVLGSGPWSTSATCGYGDLDDPPQFQEMRANYAAAKSGLEAAENTYNSNLDAGEKPDLMSLLTEAEPPMASNALRDALLANGPLSDDVLLAMVKHEPAMDPWHLTQVLVDNVKLNTGVIETARASGLLSPFYMGIVDDAQEGSGVTWKQVLEQEIGQHRLEKAHALSQLAYLYTTDSTVLHGTDSLRALLLADSDPSYHQLREEVRMASQDWTSGINEAATEDFSTWNGFGNYQDIQSFGANHGGHWSELTAGETASLREDVEGGEAGAAYAAAILWEIDSSTYVPTVEMPSGIGVPAPKMSPSGSVSQDRPRLALYPNPANTEAYLTWPVELKGDRIAVLDAQGRILLEQEVLGNGLTHLALQDLPMGFYKLVLRGSGLSSSFSIVR
;
A
#
# COMPACT_ATOMS: atom_id res chain seq x y z
N TRP A 1 -23.38 -12.62 -30.67
CA TRP A 1 -24.48 -12.26 -31.59
C TRP A 1 -23.93 -12.32 -33.00
N THR A 2 -24.52 -13.15 -33.86
CA THR A 2 -23.98 -13.45 -35.21
C THR A 2 -24.97 -12.95 -36.25
N TYR A 3 -24.51 -12.16 -37.22
CA TYR A 3 -25.36 -11.67 -38.31
C TYR A 3 -25.03 -12.40 -39.62
N THR A 4 -26.03 -13.14 -40.12
CA THR A 4 -26.04 -13.72 -41.46
C THR A 4 -27.02 -12.92 -42.31
N LEU A 5 -26.67 -12.61 -43.56
CA LEU A 5 -27.55 -11.91 -44.49
C LEU A 5 -27.71 -12.75 -45.77
N THR A 6 -28.96 -12.96 -46.19
CA THR A 6 -29.30 -13.84 -47.33
C THR A 6 -30.55 -13.30 -48.02
N VAL A 7 -30.49 -13.05 -49.34
CA VAL A 7 -31.65 -13.10 -50.26
C VAL A 7 -31.16 -13.25 -51.73
N PRO A 8 -31.98 -13.80 -52.67
CA PRO A 8 -31.45 -14.57 -53.81
C PRO A 8 -32.06 -14.23 -55.21
N GLY A 9 -31.55 -14.90 -56.26
CA GLY A 9 -32.30 -15.22 -57.49
C GLY A 9 -31.92 -14.47 -58.79
N GLY A 10 -31.57 -15.22 -59.86
CA GLY A 10 -31.45 -14.72 -61.25
C GLY A 10 -32.76 -14.88 -62.04
N PRO A 11 -32.78 -15.18 -63.37
CA PRO A 11 -31.70 -15.24 -64.40
C PRO A 11 -32.07 -14.46 -65.71
N VAL A 12 -31.27 -14.55 -66.80
CA VAL A 12 -31.65 -14.56 -68.26
C VAL A 12 -30.38 -14.53 -69.16
N ALA A 13 -30.48 -14.93 -70.45
CA ALA A 13 -29.37 -15.36 -71.33
C ALA A 13 -29.18 -14.48 -72.64
N PRO A 14 -28.53 -14.89 -73.77
CA PRO A 14 -27.52 -14.07 -74.49
C PRO A 14 -27.83 -13.89 -76.02
N PRO A 15 -26.89 -13.81 -77.02
CA PRO A 15 -25.59 -13.10 -77.22
C PRO A 15 -25.73 -12.03 -78.38
N PRO A 16 -24.69 -11.56 -79.16
CA PRO A 16 -23.92 -12.34 -80.17
C PRO A 16 -22.41 -11.97 -80.39
N ASN A 17 -21.75 -12.78 -81.24
CA ASN A 17 -20.30 -12.81 -81.55
C ASN A 17 -19.76 -11.73 -82.50
N SER A 18 -18.42 -11.53 -82.51
CA SER A 18 -17.48 -11.54 -83.68
C SER A 18 -16.17 -10.75 -83.34
N VAL A 19 -14.97 -10.91 -83.94
CA VAL A 19 -14.39 -11.81 -84.98
C VAL A 19 -13.05 -12.40 -84.44
N LEU A 20 -12.46 -13.40 -85.11
CA LEU A 20 -11.12 -14.00 -84.84
C LEU A 20 -9.98 -13.34 -85.63
N SER A 21 -8.75 -13.36 -85.09
CA SER A 21 -7.56 -13.73 -85.88
C SER A 21 -6.43 -14.37 -85.06
N ASN A 22 -6.24 -15.67 -85.26
CA ASN A 22 -5.03 -16.49 -85.02
C ASN A 22 -3.70 -15.78 -85.42
N THR A 23 -2.48 -16.12 -84.97
CA THR A 23 -1.80 -17.43 -84.65
C THR A 23 -0.35 -17.11 -84.12
N PRO A 24 0.56 -18.05 -83.76
CA PRO A 24 0.45 -19.20 -82.84
C PRO A 24 1.69 -19.42 -81.90
N GLY A 25 1.50 -20.15 -80.79
CA GLY A 25 2.37 -21.31 -80.48
C GLY A 25 3.47 -21.23 -79.40
N THR A 26 3.41 -22.24 -78.51
CA THR A 26 4.51 -22.81 -77.69
C THR A 26 4.87 -22.05 -76.39
N PRO A 27 5.50 -22.69 -75.37
CA PRO A 27 4.73 -23.10 -74.20
C PRO A 27 5.27 -22.50 -72.88
N PHE A 28 4.54 -22.77 -71.79
CA PHE A 28 5.07 -22.61 -70.43
C PHE A 28 6.43 -23.29 -70.27
N ASN A 29 7.41 -22.55 -69.77
CA ASN A 29 8.58 -23.10 -69.08
C ASN A 29 8.71 -22.37 -67.74
N HIS A 30 8.53 -23.11 -66.65
CA HIS A 30 8.99 -22.66 -65.35
C HIS A 30 10.52 -22.73 -65.33
N TYR A 31 11.18 -21.70 -64.79
CA TYR A 31 12.55 -21.83 -64.32
C TYR A 31 12.60 -21.33 -62.88
N LEU A 32 12.66 -22.29 -61.94
CA LEU A 32 13.17 -22.02 -60.59
C LEU A 32 14.71 -21.97 -60.67
N MET A 33 15.25 -20.93 -60.05
CA MET A 33 16.64 -20.69 -59.61
C MET A 33 17.79 -21.55 -60.16
N ASP A 34 18.87 -20.87 -60.56
CA ASP A 34 20.23 -21.33 -60.24
C ASP A 34 20.85 -20.39 -59.19
N ARG A 35 21.62 -20.96 -58.26
CA ARG A 35 22.14 -20.34 -57.04
C ARG A 35 23.64 -20.01 -57.21
N GLN A 36 24.04 -19.46 -58.36
CA GLN A 36 25.43 -19.06 -58.64
C GLN A 36 25.53 -18.15 -59.90
N ASN A 37 25.35 -16.83 -59.76
CA ASN A 37 26.27 -15.85 -60.35
C ASN A 37 25.96 -14.38 -59.98
N TYR A 38 27.01 -13.75 -59.46
CA TYR A 38 27.16 -12.34 -59.14
C TYR A 38 27.21 -11.45 -60.40
N ARG A 39 26.74 -10.20 -60.27
CA ARG A 39 27.10 -8.94 -61.00
C ARG A 39 25.99 -8.24 -61.78
N ASP A 40 25.77 -6.99 -61.38
CA ASP A 40 25.30 -5.84 -62.15
C ASP A 40 24.34 -6.08 -63.33
N GLN A 41 23.04 -6.07 -63.04
CA GLN A 41 22.08 -5.43 -63.94
C GLN A 41 21.17 -4.47 -63.16
N GLN A 42 21.38 -3.17 -63.38
CA GLN A 42 20.38 -2.15 -63.07
C GLN A 42 19.17 -2.37 -63.99
N VAL A 43 18.08 -2.90 -63.45
CA VAL A 43 16.79 -2.90 -64.16
C VAL A 43 16.16 -1.51 -64.02
N TYR A 44 16.65 -0.57 -64.83
CA TYR A 44 15.90 0.63 -65.16
C TYR A 44 14.70 0.21 -66.03
N ASN A 45 13.56 -0.07 -65.40
CA ASN A 45 12.18 0.13 -65.91
C ASN A 45 11.17 -0.74 -65.13
N LEU A 46 10.61 -0.19 -64.06
CA LEU A 46 9.20 -0.39 -63.67
C LEU A 46 8.82 0.88 -62.88
N GLY A 47 8.05 1.76 -63.53
CA GLY A 47 7.46 2.93 -62.87
C GLY A 47 5.97 2.65 -62.61
N GLN A 48 5.44 3.20 -61.51
CA GLN A 48 4.11 2.90 -60.95
C GLN A 48 4.01 1.49 -60.35
N ASP A 49 4.78 1.26 -59.29
CA ASP A 49 4.27 0.97 -57.93
C ASP A 49 5.50 0.85 -57.00
N ASP A 50 5.78 1.90 -56.24
CA ASP A 50 7.00 2.01 -55.42
C ASP A 50 6.93 1.10 -54.19
N CYS A 51 7.36 -0.15 -54.33
CA CYS A 51 7.48 -1.10 -53.23
C CYS A 51 8.61 -0.68 -52.27
N CYS A 52 8.31 -0.49 -50.98
CA CYS A 52 9.24 0.08 -50.00
C CYS A 52 10.57 -0.69 -49.86
N GLN A 53 10.55 -2.01 -50.05
CA GLN A 53 11.76 -2.85 -50.00
C GLN A 53 12.80 -2.52 -51.09
N VAL A 54 12.44 -1.86 -52.19
CA VAL A 54 13.39 -1.54 -53.27
C VAL A 54 14.37 -0.43 -52.87
N ASN A 55 13.98 0.43 -51.92
CA ASN A 55 14.84 1.44 -51.30
C ASN A 55 15.62 0.91 -50.09
N GLU A 56 15.10 -0.12 -49.39
CA GLU A 56 15.84 -0.88 -48.35
C GLU A 56 16.85 -1.89 -48.96
N ARG A 57 17.52 -1.53 -50.06
CA ARG A 57 18.46 -2.41 -50.77
C ARG A 57 19.67 -2.76 -49.91
N VAL A 58 19.63 -3.97 -49.34
CA VAL A 58 20.72 -4.66 -48.64
C VAL A 58 22.03 -4.56 -49.45
N PRO A 59 23.03 -3.75 -49.02
CA PRO A 59 24.35 -3.79 -49.62
C PRO A 59 25.06 -5.04 -49.10
N GLU A 60 25.78 -5.79 -49.93
CA GLU A 60 26.30 -7.12 -49.57
C GLU A 60 27.22 -7.16 -48.33
N GLY A 61 27.69 -6.02 -47.84
CA GLY A 61 28.42 -5.89 -46.57
C GLY A 61 27.54 -5.88 -45.30
N SER A 62 26.22 -5.68 -45.39
CA SER A 62 25.30 -5.79 -44.23
C SER A 62 24.93 -7.23 -43.88
N HIS A 63 25.56 -8.23 -44.52
CA HIS A 63 25.63 -9.63 -44.06
C HIS A 63 26.76 -9.87 -43.03
N ALA A 64 27.38 -8.81 -42.50
CA ALA A 64 28.39 -8.92 -41.45
C ALA A 64 27.73 -9.14 -40.07
N ASN A 65 27.28 -10.38 -39.82
CA ASN A 65 26.58 -10.79 -38.59
C ASN A 65 27.41 -10.65 -37.28
N THR A 66 28.66 -10.18 -37.34
CA THR A 66 29.49 -9.90 -36.14
C THR A 66 30.52 -8.79 -36.40
N VAL A 67 30.63 -7.82 -35.49
CA VAL A 67 31.70 -6.80 -35.52
C VAL A 67 33.01 -7.38 -35.00
N LEU A 68 34.02 -7.51 -35.87
CA LEU A 68 35.30 -8.12 -35.49
C LEU A 68 36.37 -7.14 -34.98
N VAL A 69 36.17 -5.82 -35.13
CA VAL A 69 37.19 -4.80 -34.80
C VAL A 69 36.52 -3.61 -34.12
N SER A 70 37.12 -3.14 -33.02
CA SER A 70 36.67 -1.94 -32.32
C SER A 70 36.94 -0.66 -33.13
N ASN A 71 36.02 0.30 -33.08
CA ASN A 71 36.28 1.68 -33.50
C ASN A 71 36.44 2.61 -32.26
N THR A 72 36.43 3.92 -32.44
CA THR A 72 36.69 4.90 -31.35
C THR A 72 35.66 6.03 -31.35
N MET A 73 35.46 6.71 -30.22
CA MET A 73 34.63 7.93 -30.17
C MET A 73 35.10 9.04 -31.12
N SER A 74 36.40 9.09 -31.44
CA SER A 74 36.96 10.02 -32.44
C SER A 74 36.76 9.59 -33.89
N THR A 75 36.39 8.32 -34.12
CA THR A 75 36.17 7.73 -35.45
C THR A 75 34.96 6.79 -35.41
N PRO A 76 33.76 7.28 -35.05
CA PRO A 76 32.55 6.46 -35.03
C PRO A 76 32.14 6.07 -36.45
N TRP A 77 31.29 5.05 -36.58
CA TRP A 77 30.57 4.84 -37.83
C TRP A 77 29.55 5.95 -38.03
N THR A 78 29.52 6.50 -39.24
CA THR A 78 28.66 7.60 -39.66
C THR A 78 28.21 7.37 -41.10
N PRO A 79 27.23 8.11 -41.65
CA PRO A 79 26.85 7.98 -43.05
C PRO A 79 28.03 8.11 -44.04
N ALA A 80 28.97 9.02 -43.75
CA ALA A 80 30.16 9.24 -44.56
C ALA A 80 31.28 8.20 -44.35
N ALA A 81 31.27 7.49 -43.22
CA ALA A 81 32.26 6.49 -42.83
C ALA A 81 31.57 5.27 -42.18
N ASN A 82 30.72 4.61 -42.97
CA ASN A 82 29.95 3.45 -42.54
C ASN A 82 30.85 2.20 -42.60
N GLY A 83 30.91 1.42 -41.51
CA GLY A 83 31.75 0.22 -41.44
C GLY A 83 31.15 -1.04 -42.07
N LEU A 84 29.89 -0.99 -42.50
CA LEU A 84 29.12 -2.15 -43.01
C LEU A 84 28.86 -2.07 -44.52
N VAL A 85 28.89 -0.87 -45.11
CA VAL A 85 28.51 -0.65 -46.52
C VAL A 85 29.49 0.32 -47.18
N ALA A 86 29.45 0.46 -48.50
CA ALA A 86 30.25 1.49 -49.18
C ALA A 86 29.95 2.88 -48.60
N PRO A 87 30.97 3.76 -48.42
CA PRO A 87 30.76 5.07 -47.78
C PRO A 87 29.68 5.89 -48.51
N ASN A 88 28.92 6.67 -47.73
CA ASN A 88 27.74 7.46 -48.10
C ASN A 88 26.37 6.76 -48.03
N SER A 89 26.13 5.87 -47.04
CA SER A 89 24.76 5.47 -46.65
C SER A 89 24.52 5.64 -45.15
N ALA A 90 23.45 6.35 -44.81
CA ALA A 90 22.93 6.48 -43.44
C ALA A 90 22.09 5.25 -43.01
N HIS A 91 21.47 4.56 -43.97
CA HIS A 91 20.58 3.44 -43.74
C HIS A 91 21.33 2.10 -43.82
N VAL A 92 21.01 1.19 -42.91
CA VAL A 92 21.51 -0.20 -42.86
C VAL A 92 20.35 -1.13 -42.54
N TYR A 93 20.27 -2.26 -43.23
CA TYR A 93 19.26 -3.31 -43.03
C TYR A 93 19.92 -4.62 -42.57
N PHE A 94 19.35 -5.26 -41.56
CA PHE A 94 19.76 -6.56 -41.01
C PHE A 94 18.64 -7.60 -41.14
N ALA A 95 18.89 -8.66 -41.92
CA ALA A 95 17.99 -9.81 -42.03
C ALA A 95 18.18 -10.85 -40.91
N GLU A 96 19.34 -10.82 -40.24
CA GLU A 96 19.79 -11.76 -39.20
C GLU A 96 20.41 -10.97 -38.04
N ASP A 97 20.63 -11.63 -36.90
CA ASP A 97 21.21 -11.00 -35.69
C ASP A 97 22.56 -10.32 -35.98
N PHE A 98 22.70 -9.06 -35.53
CA PHE A 98 23.94 -8.31 -35.54
C PHE A 98 24.64 -8.37 -34.18
N VAL A 99 25.78 -9.05 -34.11
CA VAL A 99 26.48 -9.32 -32.85
C VAL A 99 27.68 -8.39 -32.62
N VAL A 100 27.75 -7.78 -31.45
CA VAL A 100 28.98 -7.14 -30.94
C VAL A 100 29.61 -8.08 -29.91
N PRO A 101 30.75 -8.73 -30.23
CA PRO A 101 31.32 -9.77 -29.38
C PRO A 101 32.16 -9.19 -28.24
N THR A 102 32.43 -10.04 -27.24
CA THR A 102 33.24 -9.71 -26.05
C THR A 102 34.55 -9.00 -26.39
N GLY A 103 34.83 -7.89 -25.69
CA GLY A 103 36.03 -7.08 -25.89
C GLY A 103 35.97 -6.07 -27.05
N VAL A 104 34.89 -6.05 -27.85
CA VAL A 104 34.71 -5.07 -28.92
C VAL A 104 33.99 -3.81 -28.42
N LYS A 105 34.47 -2.64 -28.89
CA LYS A 105 33.85 -1.34 -28.68
C LYS A 105 33.32 -0.78 -30.00
N LEU A 106 32.02 -0.52 -30.05
CA LEU A 106 31.32 0.02 -31.20
C LEU A 106 30.73 1.39 -30.89
N TYR A 107 31.07 2.39 -31.70
CA TYR A 107 30.55 3.74 -31.67
C TYR A 107 29.88 4.05 -33.00
N VAL A 108 28.60 4.47 -32.97
CA VAL A 108 27.78 4.77 -34.16
C VAL A 108 27.10 6.12 -33.96
N SER A 109 27.03 6.95 -35.00
CA SER A 109 26.38 8.26 -34.92
C SER A 109 25.75 8.72 -36.24
N GLY A 110 24.52 9.27 -36.18
CA GLY A 110 23.83 9.83 -37.33
C GLY A 110 23.34 8.79 -38.34
N MET A 111 22.95 7.60 -37.88
CA MET A 111 22.61 6.45 -38.73
C MET A 111 21.28 5.80 -38.33
N ASP A 112 20.60 5.22 -39.31
CA ASP A 112 19.31 4.54 -39.16
C ASP A 112 19.47 3.04 -39.47
N TRP A 113 19.16 2.19 -38.49
CA TRP A 113 19.35 0.75 -38.54
C TRP A 113 17.98 0.06 -38.51
N HIS A 114 17.70 -0.74 -39.53
CA HIS A 114 16.44 -1.46 -39.74
C HIS A 114 16.69 -2.95 -39.49
N PHE A 115 15.82 -3.59 -38.71
CA PHE A 115 15.93 -5.01 -38.36
C PHE A 115 14.70 -5.79 -38.85
N GLY A 116 14.94 -6.92 -39.50
CA GLY A 116 13.91 -7.89 -39.82
C GLY A 116 13.24 -8.49 -38.57
N PRO A 117 12.08 -9.14 -38.71
CA PRO A 117 11.26 -9.58 -37.57
C PRO A 117 11.94 -10.60 -36.64
N ASP A 118 12.94 -11.33 -37.13
CA ASP A 118 13.73 -12.29 -36.35
C ASP A 118 15.12 -11.76 -35.91
N ALA A 119 15.51 -10.56 -36.35
CA ALA A 119 16.88 -10.02 -36.24
C ALA A 119 17.05 -9.07 -35.03
N ARG A 120 18.06 -9.32 -34.20
CA ARG A 120 18.41 -8.53 -33.00
C ARG A 120 19.68 -7.72 -33.18
N LEU A 121 19.85 -6.70 -32.34
CA LEU A 121 21.18 -6.26 -31.93
C LEU A 121 21.58 -7.06 -30.68
N ILE A 122 22.71 -7.76 -30.71
CA ILE A 122 23.23 -8.52 -29.56
C ILE A 122 24.52 -7.87 -29.05
N VAL A 123 24.48 -7.38 -27.80
CA VAL A 123 25.63 -6.85 -27.06
C VAL A 123 26.11 -7.94 -26.10
N ASN A 124 27.18 -8.65 -26.47
CA ASN A 124 27.72 -9.72 -25.62
C ASN A 124 28.39 -9.15 -24.36
N ARG A 125 28.51 -10.01 -23.34
CA ARG A 125 29.31 -9.77 -22.11
C ARG A 125 30.68 -9.17 -22.44
N GLY A 126 31.08 -8.13 -21.72
CA GLY A 126 32.36 -7.44 -21.91
C GLY A 126 32.51 -6.69 -23.23
N SER A 127 31.44 -6.52 -24.00
CA SER A 127 31.41 -5.60 -25.15
C SER A 127 30.80 -4.25 -24.75
N TYR A 128 31.08 -3.22 -25.54
CA TYR A 128 30.56 -1.87 -25.33
C TYR A 128 29.99 -1.33 -26.64
N VAL A 129 28.75 -0.84 -26.61
CA VAL A 129 28.10 -0.21 -27.76
C VAL A 129 27.59 1.16 -27.37
N ARG A 130 27.83 2.16 -28.23
CA ARG A 130 27.27 3.50 -28.10
C ARG A 130 26.66 3.99 -29.40
N PHE A 131 25.38 4.34 -29.35
CA PHE A 131 24.69 5.09 -30.39
C PHE A 131 24.58 6.56 -29.97
N THR A 132 24.60 7.48 -30.93
CA THR A 132 24.44 8.92 -30.67
C THR A 132 23.78 9.61 -31.86
N ASN A 133 22.57 10.12 -31.69
CA ASN A 133 21.71 10.58 -32.80
C ASN A 133 21.46 9.48 -33.84
N CYS A 134 20.98 8.31 -33.41
CA CYS A 134 20.69 7.17 -34.29
C CYS A 134 19.26 6.65 -34.09
N THR A 135 18.69 6.07 -35.14
CA THR A 135 17.41 5.34 -35.09
C THR A 135 17.69 3.84 -35.18
N LEU A 136 17.09 3.03 -34.30
CA LEU A 136 17.03 1.58 -34.40
C LEU A 136 15.55 1.19 -34.48
N GLN A 137 15.14 0.53 -35.56
CA GLN A 137 13.73 0.29 -35.88
C GLN A 137 13.50 -1.06 -36.57
N GLY A 138 12.25 -1.50 -36.60
CA GLY A 138 11.84 -2.63 -37.43
C GLY A 138 11.87 -2.30 -38.92
N SER A 139 11.97 -3.31 -39.77
CA SER A 139 11.81 -3.21 -41.21
C SER A 139 10.37 -2.85 -41.61
N LEU A 140 10.19 -2.40 -42.85
CA LEU A 140 8.87 -2.26 -43.45
C LEU A 140 8.44 -3.56 -44.15
N ASP A 141 7.15 -3.86 -44.15
CA ASP A 141 6.59 -4.99 -44.91
C ASP A 141 6.30 -4.66 -46.38
N GLU A 142 5.64 -5.57 -47.09
CA GLU A 142 5.26 -5.40 -48.50
C GLU A 142 4.20 -4.31 -48.70
N GLU A 143 3.42 -3.97 -47.67
CA GLU A 143 2.40 -2.91 -47.64
C GLU A 143 2.96 -1.57 -47.12
N CYS A 144 4.27 -1.51 -46.83
CA CYS A 144 5.00 -0.38 -46.24
C CYS A 144 4.67 -0.09 -44.76
N GLU A 145 4.07 -1.04 -44.04
CA GLU A 145 3.77 -0.90 -42.61
C GLU A 145 4.96 -1.34 -41.73
N PRO A 146 5.17 -0.73 -40.54
CA PRO A 146 6.29 -1.10 -39.66
C PRO A 146 6.13 -2.51 -39.08
N GLN A 147 7.14 -3.36 -39.22
CA GLN A 147 7.16 -4.68 -38.60
C GLN A 147 7.74 -4.65 -37.19
N ARG A 148 7.27 -5.57 -36.35
CA ARG A 148 7.88 -5.85 -35.04
C ARG A 148 9.22 -6.56 -35.22
N TRP A 149 10.28 -6.03 -34.64
CA TRP A 149 11.57 -6.71 -34.46
C TRP A 149 11.79 -7.05 -32.97
N PRO A 150 12.62 -8.04 -32.61
CA PRO A 150 12.70 -8.50 -31.22
C PRO A 150 13.34 -7.45 -30.29
N GLY A 151 14.29 -6.66 -30.82
CA GLY A 151 14.93 -5.54 -30.14
C GLY A 151 16.41 -5.74 -29.82
N VAL A 152 16.90 -5.04 -28.79
CA VAL A 152 18.31 -5.08 -28.36
C VAL A 152 18.51 -6.03 -27.17
N ARG A 153 19.31 -7.07 -27.36
CA ARG A 153 19.78 -7.95 -26.28
C ARG A 153 21.07 -7.41 -25.66
N VAL A 154 21.12 -7.27 -24.34
CA VAL A 154 22.33 -6.90 -23.60
C VAL A 154 22.65 -8.00 -22.58
N GLU A 155 23.64 -8.84 -22.89
CA GLU A 155 23.98 -10.01 -22.09
C GLU A 155 24.95 -9.67 -20.95
N GLY A 156 24.62 -10.09 -19.72
CA GLY A 156 25.49 -9.97 -18.56
C GLY A 156 25.95 -11.30 -17.99
N THR A 157 26.63 -11.22 -16.85
CA THR A 157 27.01 -12.32 -15.97
C THR A 157 26.42 -12.07 -14.58
N SER A 158 25.35 -12.78 -14.26
CA SER A 158 24.45 -12.52 -13.11
C SER A 158 25.08 -12.62 -11.73
N THR A 159 26.27 -13.21 -11.62
CA THR A 159 27.03 -13.40 -10.37
C THR A 159 28.32 -12.56 -10.29
N ALA A 160 28.62 -11.77 -11.32
CA ALA A 160 29.77 -10.88 -11.37
C ALA A 160 29.33 -9.43 -11.16
N ASP A 161 30.18 -8.62 -10.55
CA ASP A 161 29.99 -7.17 -10.41
C ASP A 161 29.85 -6.48 -11.79
N GLN A 162 29.23 -5.30 -11.83
CA GLN A 162 29.19 -4.44 -12.99
C GLN A 162 30.41 -3.50 -13.09
N GLN A 163 31.32 -3.54 -12.11
CA GLN A 163 32.59 -2.81 -12.12
C GLN A 163 33.75 -3.67 -12.66
N PRO A 164 34.55 -3.20 -13.64
CA PRO A 164 34.39 -1.96 -14.39
C PRO A 164 33.27 -2.06 -15.43
N PRO A 165 32.47 -0.99 -15.68
CA PRO A 165 31.31 -1.08 -16.58
C PRO A 165 31.68 -1.28 -18.05
N VAL A 166 32.93 -0.96 -18.41
CA VAL A 166 33.47 -1.12 -19.77
C VAL A 166 34.64 -2.09 -19.70
N ASN A 167 34.58 -3.16 -20.51
CA ASN A 167 35.51 -4.30 -20.48
C ASN A 167 35.42 -5.19 -19.20
N GLY A 168 34.34 -5.08 -18.41
CA GLY A 168 34.02 -6.03 -17.33
C GLY A 168 33.26 -7.27 -17.85
N ASP A 169 32.56 -7.97 -16.97
CA ASP A 169 31.82 -9.21 -17.30
C ASP A 169 30.40 -8.97 -17.87
N GLN A 170 30.03 -7.71 -18.06
CA GLN A 170 28.69 -7.25 -18.51
C GLN A 170 28.75 -6.65 -19.91
N GLY A 171 27.70 -6.85 -20.71
CA GLY A 171 27.46 -6.07 -21.92
C GLY A 171 27.01 -4.66 -21.55
N TYR A 172 27.52 -3.63 -22.23
CA TYR A 172 27.20 -2.23 -21.96
C TYR A 172 26.62 -1.55 -23.20
N LEU A 173 25.38 -1.07 -23.09
CA LEU A 173 24.72 -0.24 -24.09
C LEU A 173 24.61 1.22 -23.63
N SER A 174 25.10 2.14 -24.46
CA SER A 174 24.93 3.58 -24.28
C SER A 174 24.07 4.17 -25.38
N LEU A 175 22.99 4.85 -24.99
CA LEU A 175 22.11 5.59 -25.88
C LEU A 175 22.23 7.10 -25.58
N ASN A 176 22.19 7.93 -26.61
CA ASN A 176 22.35 9.37 -26.46
C ASN A 176 21.61 10.11 -27.58
N ASN A 177 20.49 10.76 -27.25
CA ASN A 177 19.62 11.41 -28.23
C ASN A 177 19.24 10.47 -29.41
N SER A 178 19.03 9.18 -29.12
CA SER A 178 18.70 8.14 -30.09
C SER A 178 17.20 7.81 -30.07
N VAL A 179 16.75 7.00 -31.01
CA VAL A 179 15.41 6.41 -31.00
C VAL A 179 15.53 4.90 -31.12
N ILE A 180 14.89 4.17 -30.21
CA ILE A 180 14.57 2.75 -30.39
C ILE A 180 13.07 2.68 -30.62
N LYS A 181 12.63 2.12 -31.74
CA LYS A 181 11.20 2.05 -32.07
C LYS A 181 10.75 0.72 -32.64
N ASP A 182 9.46 0.48 -32.52
CA ASP A 182 8.71 -0.65 -33.07
C ASP A 182 9.14 -2.04 -32.58
N ALA A 183 9.95 -2.14 -31.52
CA ALA A 183 10.44 -3.40 -30.97
C ALA A 183 9.39 -4.16 -30.13
N VAL A 184 9.59 -5.48 -29.99
CA VAL A 184 8.91 -6.28 -28.95
C VAL A 184 9.46 -5.90 -27.57
N VAL A 185 10.78 -5.96 -27.37
CA VAL A 185 11.44 -5.39 -26.18
C VAL A 185 12.57 -4.47 -26.62
N GLY A 186 12.41 -3.15 -26.47
CA GLY A 186 13.36 -2.16 -26.99
C GLY A 186 14.80 -2.42 -26.55
N VAL A 187 15.01 -2.63 -25.24
CA VAL A 187 16.25 -3.18 -24.67
C VAL A 187 15.93 -4.24 -23.62
N TRP A 188 16.52 -5.43 -23.72
CA TRP A 188 16.41 -6.51 -22.73
C TRP A 188 17.79 -6.81 -22.13
N CYS A 189 17.95 -6.60 -20.82
CA CYS A 189 19.22 -6.83 -20.11
C CYS A 189 19.43 -8.30 -19.68
N ALA A 190 19.09 -9.22 -20.58
CA ALA A 190 19.21 -10.67 -20.43
C ALA A 190 19.27 -11.36 -21.80
N ARG A 191 19.40 -12.69 -21.81
CA ARG A 191 19.12 -13.53 -22.99
C ARG A 191 17.76 -14.21 -22.83
N GLU A 192 16.87 -14.09 -23.80
CA GLU A 192 15.57 -14.77 -23.85
C GLU A 192 15.70 -16.28 -23.63
N SER A 193 14.77 -16.87 -22.86
CA SER A 193 14.64 -18.32 -22.71
C SER A 193 14.01 -18.95 -23.96
N SER A 194 14.15 -20.26 -24.13
CA SER A 194 13.59 -20.99 -25.28
C SER A 194 12.05 -21.04 -25.33
N GLY A 195 11.36 -20.62 -24.26
CA GLY A 195 9.91 -20.48 -24.22
C GLY A 195 9.39 -19.08 -24.54
N GLY A 196 10.26 -18.07 -24.59
CA GLY A 196 9.87 -16.65 -24.61
C GLY A 196 9.44 -16.13 -23.22
N GLY A 197 9.18 -14.82 -23.13
CA GLY A 197 8.67 -14.13 -21.92
C GLY A 197 9.72 -13.90 -20.81
N SER A 198 10.51 -14.92 -20.48
CA SER A 198 11.52 -14.89 -19.41
C SER A 198 12.96 -14.82 -19.95
N GLY A 199 13.87 -14.21 -19.20
CA GLY A 199 15.30 -14.28 -19.46
C GLY A 199 15.97 -15.51 -18.82
N THR A 200 17.14 -15.90 -19.34
CA THR A 200 17.92 -17.06 -18.90
C THR A 200 18.85 -16.70 -17.73
N TYR A 201 18.73 -17.38 -16.58
CA TYR A 201 19.43 -17.06 -15.33
C TYR A 201 20.92 -16.74 -15.46
N GLY A 202 21.67 -17.45 -16.31
CA GLY A 202 23.10 -17.22 -16.46
C GLY A 202 23.50 -15.92 -17.18
N TYR A 203 22.56 -15.19 -17.78
CA TYR A 203 22.80 -14.09 -18.75
C TYR A 203 22.28 -12.71 -18.30
N TYR A 204 21.80 -12.57 -17.06
CA TYR A 204 21.35 -11.30 -16.50
C TYR A 204 22.52 -10.38 -16.14
N GLY A 205 22.23 -9.12 -15.79
CA GLY A 205 23.23 -8.14 -15.37
C GLY A 205 23.78 -7.26 -16.49
N GLY A 206 23.16 -7.27 -17.68
CA GLY A 206 23.44 -6.29 -18.73
C GLY A 206 23.21 -4.85 -18.25
N ILE A 207 23.95 -3.90 -18.83
CA ILE A 207 23.92 -2.47 -18.44
C ILE A 207 23.37 -1.65 -19.61
N VAL A 208 22.36 -0.80 -19.33
CA VAL A 208 21.87 0.21 -20.27
C VAL A 208 21.91 1.61 -19.63
N VAL A 209 22.62 2.53 -20.27
CA VAL A 209 22.67 3.94 -19.84
C VAL A 209 22.19 4.82 -20.98
N ASP A 210 21.05 5.48 -20.75
CA ASP A 210 20.43 6.41 -21.68
C ASP A 210 20.48 7.87 -21.21
N ASN A 211 20.67 8.78 -22.18
CA ASN A 211 20.50 10.21 -21.98
C ASN A 211 19.79 10.85 -23.19
N GLY A 212 18.53 11.25 -22.99
CA GLY A 212 17.74 12.03 -23.95
C GLY A 212 17.19 11.24 -25.14
N SER A 213 17.16 9.90 -25.09
CA SER A 213 16.60 9.09 -26.18
C SER A 213 15.09 8.87 -26.05
N THR A 214 14.49 8.32 -27.11
CA THR A 214 13.08 7.92 -27.15
C THR A 214 12.94 6.41 -27.36
N PHE A 215 12.10 5.78 -26.54
CA PHE A 215 11.59 4.41 -26.75
C PHE A 215 10.15 4.52 -27.27
N GLN A 216 9.97 4.38 -28.58
CA GLN A 216 8.69 4.67 -29.26
C GLN A 216 8.01 3.38 -29.72
N ASN A 217 6.71 3.27 -29.45
CA ASN A 217 5.84 2.19 -29.90
C ASN A 217 6.33 0.77 -29.58
N CYS A 218 7.20 0.57 -28.58
CA CYS A 218 7.65 -0.77 -28.19
C CYS A 218 6.60 -1.49 -27.32
N ILE A 219 6.47 -2.82 -27.43
CA ILE A 219 5.56 -3.60 -26.55
C ILE A 219 6.04 -3.54 -25.09
N THR A 220 7.34 -3.75 -24.89
CA THR A 220 8.06 -3.32 -23.70
C THR A 220 9.20 -2.38 -24.10
N GLY A 221 9.32 -1.20 -23.47
CA GLY A 221 10.40 -0.25 -23.80
C GLY A 221 11.76 -0.75 -23.34
N VAL A 222 11.88 -1.07 -22.05
CA VAL A 222 13.07 -1.71 -21.47
C VAL A 222 12.69 -2.79 -20.46
N LYS A 223 13.38 -3.94 -20.49
CA LYS A 223 13.26 -5.02 -19.51
C LYS A 223 14.60 -5.26 -18.81
N ILE A 224 14.64 -5.07 -17.49
CA ILE A 224 15.81 -5.36 -16.64
C ILE A 224 15.44 -6.54 -15.75
N GLU A 225 16.06 -7.67 -16.03
CA GLU A 225 15.88 -8.92 -15.30
C GLU A 225 16.78 -8.99 -14.06
N HIS A 226 16.49 -10.00 -13.24
CA HIS A 226 17.11 -10.35 -11.96
C HIS A 226 18.63 -10.16 -11.90
N TYR A 227 19.12 -9.33 -10.98
CA TYR A 227 20.56 -9.14 -10.78
C TYR A 227 20.89 -9.09 -9.28
N ASN A 228 21.15 -10.26 -8.71
CA ASN A 228 21.32 -10.43 -7.27
C ASN A 228 22.76 -10.17 -6.78
N GLY A 229 22.85 -9.52 -5.62
CA GLY A 229 24.10 -9.33 -4.86
C GLY A 229 24.81 -7.98 -5.11
N PHE A 230 24.48 -7.27 -6.18
CA PHE A 230 25.13 -6.01 -6.58
C PHE A 230 24.09 -4.96 -6.99
N SER A 231 24.46 -3.68 -6.98
CA SER A 231 23.63 -2.61 -7.58
C SER A 231 23.73 -2.65 -9.10
N GLN A 232 22.57 -2.54 -9.75
CA GLN A 232 22.46 -2.31 -11.18
C GLN A 232 22.86 -0.85 -11.49
N LEU A 233 23.63 -0.64 -12.55
CA LEU A 233 24.15 0.66 -13.00
C LEU A 233 23.31 1.27 -14.12
N SER A 234 22.22 0.60 -14.51
CA SER A 234 21.33 1.06 -15.57
C SER A 234 20.54 2.30 -15.14
N ASN A 235 20.53 3.31 -16.01
CA ASN A 235 20.00 4.64 -15.71
C ASN A 235 19.43 5.28 -16.99
N PHE A 236 18.25 5.86 -16.85
CA PHE A 236 17.53 6.59 -17.89
C PHE A 236 17.41 8.05 -17.47
N THR A 237 17.97 8.97 -18.24
CA THR A 237 17.95 10.41 -17.94
C THR A 237 17.37 11.20 -19.11
N ASN A 238 16.37 12.05 -18.86
CA ASN A 238 15.63 12.81 -19.87
C ASN A 238 14.90 11.96 -20.95
N THR A 239 14.81 10.65 -20.74
CA THR A 239 14.26 9.65 -21.69
C THR A 239 12.75 9.82 -21.88
N TYR A 240 12.27 9.60 -23.11
CA TYR A 240 10.83 9.55 -23.40
C TYR A 240 10.41 8.14 -23.82
N PHE A 241 9.52 7.52 -23.06
CA PHE A 241 8.83 6.29 -23.45
C PHE A 241 7.44 6.65 -23.93
N VAL A 242 7.07 6.24 -25.14
CA VAL A 242 5.83 6.67 -25.78
C VAL A 242 5.19 5.58 -26.63
N THR A 243 3.87 5.46 -26.52
CA THR A 243 3.01 4.77 -27.49
C THR A 243 2.14 5.81 -28.19
N ASP A 244 2.20 5.90 -29.52
CA ASP A 244 1.51 6.91 -30.33
C ASP A 244 0.58 6.33 -31.40
N SER A 245 -0.01 7.20 -32.23
CA SER A 245 -0.96 6.81 -33.27
C SER A 245 -0.39 5.92 -34.38
N ASN A 246 0.93 5.76 -34.46
CA ASN A 246 1.63 4.90 -35.42
C ASN A 246 1.95 3.51 -34.85
N TRP A 247 1.22 3.08 -33.80
CA TRP A 247 1.38 1.79 -33.16
C TRP A 247 1.15 0.62 -34.14
N PRO A 248 2.18 -0.19 -34.50
CA PRO A 248 2.06 -1.23 -35.52
C PRO A 248 1.47 -2.55 -34.97
N GLY A 249 0.54 -2.45 -34.00
CA GLY A 249 -0.16 -3.59 -33.42
C GLY A 249 0.54 -4.30 -32.25
N GLY A 250 -0.17 -5.28 -31.69
CA GLY A 250 0.09 -5.86 -30.37
C GLY A 250 -0.61 -5.09 -29.25
N THR A 251 -0.53 -5.60 -28.02
CA THR A 251 -1.00 -4.90 -26.81
C THR A 251 0.19 -4.25 -26.11
N PRO A 252 0.19 -2.93 -25.85
CA PRO A 252 1.19 -2.29 -25.00
C PRO A 252 1.23 -2.94 -23.60
N MET A 253 2.41 -3.39 -23.16
CA MET A 253 2.58 -4.02 -21.84
C MET A 253 3.10 -3.01 -20.82
N SER A 254 4.37 -2.61 -20.94
CA SER A 254 5.01 -1.69 -20.00
C SER A 254 6.10 -0.85 -20.67
N HIS A 255 6.25 0.42 -20.32
CA HIS A 255 7.36 1.21 -20.84
C HIS A 255 8.70 0.79 -20.22
N ALA A 256 8.71 0.46 -18.93
CA ALA A 256 9.81 -0.23 -18.28
C ALA A 256 9.31 -1.37 -17.39
N ASN A 257 10.01 -2.51 -17.41
CA ASN A 257 9.77 -3.67 -16.56
C ASN A 257 11.08 -4.01 -15.81
N ILE A 258 11.00 -4.03 -14.48
CA ILE A 258 12.15 -4.11 -13.56
C ILE A 258 11.88 -5.21 -12.52
N SER A 259 12.50 -6.38 -12.65
CA SER A 259 12.27 -7.52 -11.74
C SER A 259 13.57 -7.95 -11.01
N TYR A 260 13.48 -8.19 -9.70
CA TYR A 260 14.54 -8.70 -8.81
C TYR A 260 15.90 -7.98 -8.96
N THR A 261 15.90 -6.66 -8.98
CA THR A 261 17.12 -5.88 -9.24
C THR A 261 17.19 -4.63 -8.37
N LYS A 262 18.41 -4.24 -8.00
CA LYS A 262 18.66 -3.13 -7.09
C LYS A 262 19.12 -1.89 -7.83
N THR A 263 18.56 -0.73 -7.47
CA THR A 263 19.14 0.58 -7.80
C THR A 263 19.01 1.01 -9.27
N VAL A 264 17.81 0.89 -9.89
CA VAL A 264 17.57 1.45 -11.24
C VAL A 264 17.04 2.89 -11.17
N TYR A 265 17.63 3.80 -11.94
CA TYR A 265 17.27 5.23 -11.95
C TYR A 265 16.48 5.67 -13.18
N PHE A 266 15.40 6.42 -12.96
CA PHE A 266 14.65 7.16 -13.97
C PHE A 266 14.60 8.64 -13.56
N THR A 267 15.44 9.46 -14.19
CA THR A 267 15.58 10.89 -13.86
C THR A 267 15.07 11.77 -14.99
N ASN A 268 14.14 12.66 -14.70
CA ASN A 268 13.48 13.53 -15.69
C ASN A 268 12.80 12.77 -16.86
N CYS A 269 12.32 11.55 -16.61
CA CYS A 269 11.71 10.70 -17.62
C CYS A 269 10.24 11.03 -17.87
N ARG A 270 9.76 10.67 -19.06
CA ARG A 270 8.36 10.81 -19.48
C ARG A 270 7.84 9.48 -20.00
N PHE A 271 6.60 9.15 -19.64
CA PHE A 271 5.93 7.89 -19.98
C PHE A 271 4.53 8.23 -20.45
N ALA A 272 4.17 7.89 -21.69
CA ALA A 272 2.94 8.37 -22.29
C ALA A 272 2.31 7.40 -23.29
N ASN A 273 0.99 7.27 -23.22
CA ASN A 273 0.21 6.81 -24.35
C ASN A 273 -0.50 8.01 -25.00
N THR A 274 -0.08 8.44 -26.19
CA THR A 274 -0.70 9.56 -26.89
C THR A 274 -1.81 9.12 -27.86
N THR A 275 -2.24 7.86 -27.82
CA THR A 275 -3.41 7.40 -28.58
C THR A 275 -4.71 7.91 -27.93
N PRO A 276 -5.74 8.27 -28.72
CA PRO A 276 -6.93 8.96 -28.21
C PRO A 276 -7.94 8.05 -27.49
N TYR A 277 -7.59 6.80 -27.19
CA TYR A 277 -8.48 5.82 -26.58
C TYR A 277 -7.99 5.46 -25.17
N HIS A 278 -8.86 5.62 -24.19
CA HIS A 278 -8.65 5.10 -22.84
C HIS A 278 -9.15 3.65 -22.79
N THR A 279 -8.29 2.71 -22.46
CA THR A 279 -8.62 1.29 -22.30
C THR A 279 -7.75 0.65 -21.21
N ALA A 280 -8.16 -0.53 -20.71
CA ALA A 280 -7.28 -1.36 -19.86
C ALA A 280 -6.01 -1.84 -20.60
N SER A 281 -5.99 -1.73 -21.93
CA SER A 281 -4.86 -2.08 -22.81
C SER A 281 -3.89 -0.92 -23.04
N ASN A 282 -4.01 0.21 -22.32
CA ASN A 282 -3.13 1.37 -22.52
C ASN A 282 -1.68 1.16 -22.04
N GLY A 283 -1.41 0.07 -21.33
CA GLY A 283 -0.10 -0.31 -20.80
C GLY A 283 0.23 0.33 -19.45
N ILE A 284 1.37 -0.09 -18.90
CA ILE A 284 1.95 0.39 -17.64
C ILE A 284 3.12 1.34 -17.95
N GLY A 285 3.37 2.35 -17.14
CA GLY A 285 4.57 3.17 -17.23
C GLY A 285 5.80 2.40 -16.73
N VAL A 286 5.98 2.31 -15.42
CA VAL A 286 7.02 1.46 -14.81
C VAL A 286 6.38 0.33 -14.03
N TYR A 287 6.67 -0.91 -14.42
CA TYR A 287 6.38 -2.13 -13.68
C TYR A 287 7.61 -2.55 -12.87
N VAL A 288 7.40 -2.86 -11.58
CA VAL A 288 8.46 -3.24 -10.65
C VAL A 288 8.01 -4.46 -9.85
N PHE A 289 8.81 -5.53 -9.86
CA PHE A 289 8.57 -6.74 -9.05
C PHE A 289 9.80 -7.08 -8.21
N ASP A 290 9.68 -7.00 -6.87
CA ASP A 290 10.80 -7.14 -5.92
C ASP A 290 12.07 -6.37 -6.36
N GLY A 291 11.84 -5.17 -6.92
CA GLY A 291 12.87 -4.35 -7.55
C GLY A 291 12.93 -2.99 -6.89
N GLN A 292 14.14 -2.43 -6.78
CA GLN A 292 14.33 -1.08 -6.29
C GLN A 292 14.48 -0.11 -7.46
N VAL A 293 13.51 0.80 -7.58
CA VAL A 293 13.57 1.92 -8.53
C VAL A 293 13.61 3.28 -7.83
N TYR A 294 14.30 4.22 -8.46
CA TYR A 294 14.30 5.63 -8.11
C TYR A 294 13.76 6.45 -9.28
N ILE A 295 12.49 6.83 -9.20
CA ILE A 295 11.80 7.65 -10.20
C ILE A 295 11.75 9.08 -9.67
N ASN A 296 12.50 9.99 -10.30
CA ASN A 296 12.63 11.38 -9.86
C ASN A 296 12.39 12.36 -11.00
N GLY A 297 11.36 13.19 -10.86
CA GLY A 297 10.97 14.17 -11.87
C GLY A 297 11.72 15.51 -11.84
N GLY A 298 12.59 15.73 -10.85
CA GLY A 298 13.34 16.97 -10.69
C GLY A 298 12.45 18.16 -10.26
N ALA A 299 12.84 19.38 -10.63
CA ALA A 299 12.08 20.59 -10.27
C ALA A 299 10.88 20.84 -11.22
N TYR A 300 9.77 20.15 -10.95
CA TYR A 300 8.39 20.33 -11.45
C TYR A 300 8.10 20.39 -12.97
N SER A 301 6.98 19.75 -13.36
CA SER A 301 6.23 19.85 -14.64
C SER A 301 6.82 19.27 -15.94
N THR A 302 8.07 18.80 -16.00
CA THR A 302 8.62 18.17 -17.24
C THR A 302 8.56 16.65 -17.28
N SER A 303 8.32 16.00 -16.14
CA SER A 303 8.43 14.55 -15.94
C SER A 303 7.07 13.98 -15.54
N TYR A 304 6.54 13.02 -16.30
CA TYR A 304 5.14 12.63 -16.17
C TYR A 304 4.82 11.20 -16.60
N PHE A 305 3.69 10.71 -16.09
CA PHE A 305 2.97 9.52 -16.53
C PHE A 305 1.60 9.96 -17.06
N ASP A 306 1.31 9.74 -18.35
CA ASP A 306 0.10 10.26 -19.01
C ASP A 306 -0.68 9.20 -19.81
N ASN A 307 -1.98 9.09 -19.53
CA ASN A 307 -2.93 8.24 -20.27
C ASN A 307 -2.61 6.73 -20.26
N LEU A 308 -2.03 6.24 -19.17
CA LEU A 308 -1.69 4.83 -18.97
C LEU A 308 -2.81 4.11 -18.19
N TYR A 309 -2.83 2.77 -18.25
CA TYR A 309 -3.67 2.01 -17.33
C TYR A 309 -3.12 2.12 -15.90
N ILE A 310 -1.80 1.98 -15.74
CA ILE A 310 -1.09 2.23 -14.48
C ILE A 310 0.14 3.10 -14.77
N GLY A 311 0.34 4.19 -14.03
CA GLY A 311 1.57 4.98 -14.13
C GLY A 311 2.78 4.21 -13.59
N VAL A 312 2.75 3.86 -12.30
CA VAL A 312 3.75 2.98 -11.67
C VAL A 312 3.05 1.81 -10.97
N ALA A 313 3.42 0.59 -11.31
CA ALA A 313 3.02 -0.63 -10.60
C ALA A 313 4.20 -1.11 -9.74
N ASN A 314 4.07 -1.04 -8.42
CA ASN A 314 5.09 -1.47 -7.46
C ASN A 314 4.62 -2.73 -6.72
N LEU A 315 5.20 -3.87 -7.06
CA LEU A 315 4.80 -5.19 -6.57
C LEU A 315 5.86 -5.73 -5.60
N ILE A 316 5.45 -5.96 -4.35
CA ILE A 316 6.27 -6.46 -3.23
C ILE A 316 7.60 -5.70 -3.06
N GLY A 317 8.58 -6.27 -2.35
CA GLY A 317 9.93 -5.68 -2.19
C GLY A 317 10.24 -5.10 -0.81
N VAL A 318 10.25 -5.95 0.23
CA VAL A 318 10.60 -5.55 1.60
C VAL A 318 12.07 -5.16 1.80
N LEU A 319 12.98 -5.72 0.99
CA LEU A 319 14.41 -5.39 0.99
C LEU A 319 14.82 -4.42 -0.13
N ASN A 320 13.90 -4.11 -1.03
CA ASN A 320 14.15 -3.37 -2.28
C ASN A 320 13.15 -2.21 -2.44
N PRO A 321 13.04 -1.27 -1.48
CA PRO A 321 11.99 -0.25 -1.48
C PRO A 321 12.12 0.75 -2.63
N SER A 322 11.01 0.98 -3.32
CA SER A 322 10.88 1.93 -4.42
C SER A 322 10.63 3.37 -3.94
N THR A 323 11.14 4.35 -4.70
CA THR A 323 10.90 5.78 -4.47
C THR A 323 10.35 6.44 -5.73
N VAL A 324 9.24 7.16 -5.60
CA VAL A 324 8.66 8.01 -6.67
C VAL A 324 8.46 9.43 -6.16
N ASN A 325 9.15 10.37 -6.80
CA ASN A 325 9.30 11.73 -6.29
C ASN A 325 9.21 12.79 -7.39
N HIS A 326 8.47 13.88 -7.14
CA HIS A 326 8.30 15.01 -8.07
C HIS A 326 7.75 14.65 -9.47
N MET A 327 6.95 13.58 -9.58
CA MET A 327 6.30 13.17 -10.85
C MET A 327 4.89 13.75 -10.99
N ASP A 328 4.47 13.99 -12.23
CA ASP A 328 3.09 14.40 -12.57
C ASP A 328 2.32 13.24 -13.23
N PHE A 329 1.25 12.79 -12.59
CA PHE A 329 0.38 11.70 -13.03
C PHE A 329 -0.92 12.27 -13.61
N ARG A 330 -1.15 12.10 -14.91
CA ARG A 330 -2.31 12.66 -15.61
C ARG A 330 -3.10 11.59 -16.35
N ASN A 331 -4.42 11.65 -16.30
CA ASN A 331 -5.32 10.83 -17.13
C ASN A 331 -5.13 9.30 -17.02
N ASN A 332 -4.40 8.82 -16.01
CA ASN A 332 -4.17 7.41 -15.77
C ASN A 332 -5.39 6.80 -15.06
N GLN A 333 -5.69 5.51 -15.27
CA GLN A 333 -6.70 4.82 -14.45
C GLN A 333 -6.20 4.66 -13.01
N TYR A 334 -4.94 4.26 -12.85
CA TYR A 334 -4.24 4.29 -11.56
C TYR A 334 -2.94 5.08 -11.73
N GLY A 335 -2.73 6.11 -10.90
CA GLY A 335 -1.46 6.87 -10.92
C GLY A 335 -0.30 5.98 -10.44
N ILE A 336 -0.37 5.56 -9.18
CA ILE A 336 0.49 4.55 -8.58
C ILE A 336 -0.38 3.41 -8.05
N TYR A 337 0.01 2.16 -8.35
CA TYR A 337 -0.59 0.94 -7.82
C TYR A 337 0.49 0.18 -7.04
N ASP A 338 0.41 0.19 -5.72
CA ASP A 338 1.32 -0.51 -4.81
C ASP A 338 0.60 -1.74 -4.22
N MET A 339 1.27 -2.88 -4.29
CA MET A 339 0.74 -4.18 -3.88
C MET A 339 1.75 -4.93 -3.02
N GLY A 340 1.51 -4.98 -1.71
CA GLY A 340 2.28 -5.77 -0.75
C GLY A 340 3.72 -5.29 -0.53
N SER A 341 4.07 -4.05 -0.91
CA SER A 341 5.42 -3.52 -0.69
C SER A 341 5.61 -2.97 0.73
N ARG A 342 6.87 -2.79 1.15
CA ARG A 342 7.24 -2.18 2.43
C ARG A 342 8.21 -1.04 2.20
N PHE A 343 8.14 -0.01 3.04
CA PHE A 343 9.08 1.14 3.03
C PHE A 343 9.11 1.97 1.72
N ALA A 344 8.11 1.82 0.85
CA ALA A 344 8.00 2.63 -0.37
C ALA A 344 7.79 4.11 -0.03
N ARG A 345 8.40 5.01 -0.82
CA ARG A 345 8.31 6.47 -0.62
C ARG A 345 7.66 7.15 -1.82
N TYR A 346 6.51 7.78 -1.59
CA TYR A 346 5.73 8.50 -2.60
C TYR A 346 5.58 9.96 -2.16
N THR A 347 6.43 10.83 -2.72
CA THR A 347 6.60 12.19 -2.19
C THR A 347 6.57 13.30 -3.24
N ASN A 348 5.98 14.45 -2.91
CA ASN A 348 5.98 15.65 -3.77
C ASN A 348 5.38 15.44 -5.18
N ASN A 349 4.54 14.43 -5.38
CA ASN A 349 3.95 14.12 -6.69
C ASN A 349 2.62 14.88 -6.91
N SER A 350 2.30 15.13 -8.18
CA SER A 350 1.02 15.69 -8.62
C SER A 350 0.18 14.60 -9.26
N PHE A 351 -1.10 14.52 -8.92
CA PHE A 351 -2.06 13.58 -9.49
C PHE A 351 -3.27 14.36 -10.02
N THR A 352 -3.47 14.37 -11.33
CA THR A 352 -4.73 14.77 -11.97
C THR A 352 -5.56 13.52 -12.21
N VAL A 353 -6.40 13.16 -11.23
CA VAL A 353 -7.20 11.93 -11.23
C VAL A 353 -8.45 12.13 -12.10
N PRO A 354 -8.54 11.48 -13.28
CA PRO A 354 -9.57 11.74 -14.25
C PRO A 354 -10.95 11.24 -13.77
N ASP A 355 -12.04 11.78 -14.32
CA ASP A 355 -13.40 11.31 -14.07
C ASP A 355 -13.89 10.38 -15.20
N MET A 356 -13.19 9.26 -15.35
CA MET A 356 -13.40 8.29 -16.45
C MET A 356 -13.83 6.92 -15.93
N PHE A 357 -14.61 6.18 -16.72
CA PHE A 357 -15.12 4.85 -16.36
C PHE A 357 -14.47 3.77 -17.24
N LEU A 358 -13.31 3.23 -16.82
CA LEU A 358 -12.81 1.95 -17.33
C LEU A 358 -13.30 0.81 -16.43
N ASN A 359 -14.62 0.62 -16.39
CA ASN A 359 -15.34 -0.33 -15.53
C ASN A 359 -15.15 -0.18 -14.00
N GLN A 360 -14.16 0.59 -13.54
CA GLN A 360 -13.89 0.90 -12.15
C GLN A 360 -13.57 2.40 -11.95
N PRO A 361 -13.76 2.94 -10.73
CA PRO A 361 -13.24 4.25 -10.32
C PRO A 361 -11.72 4.37 -10.54
N PRO A 362 -11.22 5.47 -11.15
CA PRO A 362 -9.80 5.78 -11.20
C PRO A 362 -9.29 6.33 -9.87
N VAL A 363 -8.02 6.06 -9.59
CA VAL A 363 -7.36 6.37 -8.29
C VAL A 363 -6.01 7.04 -8.52
N GLY A 364 -5.69 8.07 -7.74
CA GLY A 364 -4.34 8.65 -7.72
C GLY A 364 -3.29 7.66 -7.22
N LEU A 365 -3.47 7.18 -5.99
CA LEU A 365 -2.61 6.19 -5.34
C LEU A 365 -3.45 5.04 -4.75
N TYR A 366 -3.19 3.81 -5.17
CA TYR A 366 -3.83 2.60 -4.66
C TYR A 366 -2.80 1.83 -3.83
N LEU A 367 -3.11 1.50 -2.58
CA LEU A 367 -2.24 0.78 -1.65
C LEU A 367 -2.95 -0.51 -1.18
N TRP A 368 -2.50 -1.68 -1.66
CA TRP A 368 -3.07 -2.97 -1.28
C TRP A 368 -2.13 -3.75 -0.35
N GLN A 369 -2.51 -3.85 0.93
CA GLN A 369 -1.75 -4.48 2.02
C GLN A 369 -0.31 -3.99 2.26
N SER A 370 0.19 -3.04 1.46
CA SER A 370 1.46 -2.34 1.67
C SER A 370 1.46 -1.59 3.00
N GLN A 371 2.61 -1.48 3.66
CA GLN A 371 2.75 -0.83 4.98
C GLN A 371 4.16 -0.23 5.17
N LEU A 372 4.36 0.53 6.26
CA LEU A 372 5.62 1.22 6.59
C LEU A 372 6.06 2.23 5.51
N TYR A 373 5.16 2.57 4.57
CA TYR A 373 5.39 3.55 3.51
C TYR A 373 5.39 4.99 4.04
N THR A 374 5.98 5.88 3.25
CA THR A 374 5.97 7.33 3.43
C THR A 374 5.19 7.95 2.27
N VAL A 375 4.00 8.52 2.53
CA VAL A 375 3.21 9.25 1.53
C VAL A 375 3.06 10.70 1.97
N GLU A 376 3.89 11.60 1.42
CA GLU A 376 3.95 13.00 1.87
C GLU A 376 3.98 14.04 0.75
N ARG A 377 3.34 15.20 0.98
CA ARG A 377 3.41 16.37 0.08
C ARG A 377 2.91 16.13 -1.34
N ASN A 378 2.05 15.14 -1.52
CA ASN A 378 1.42 14.88 -2.81
C ASN A 378 0.14 15.72 -2.95
N VAL A 379 -0.18 16.11 -4.18
CA VAL A 379 -1.39 16.86 -4.52
C VAL A 379 -2.28 15.99 -5.39
N PHE A 380 -3.51 15.73 -4.95
CA PHE A 380 -4.52 14.92 -5.63
C PHE A 380 -5.68 15.80 -6.07
N ASN A 381 -5.75 16.10 -7.37
CA ASN A 381 -6.77 16.93 -7.99
C ASN A 381 -7.71 16.07 -8.84
N GLY A 382 -9.00 16.11 -8.56
CA GLY A 382 -10.03 15.51 -9.40
C GLY A 382 -10.47 16.41 -10.56
N THR A 383 -11.37 15.89 -11.41
CA THR A 383 -12.02 16.69 -12.46
C THR A 383 -13.52 16.88 -12.15
N PRO A 384 -14.08 18.11 -12.03
CA PRO A 384 -15.37 18.37 -11.36
C PRO A 384 -16.66 17.87 -12.06
N ALA A 385 -16.58 17.05 -13.11
CA ALA A 385 -17.70 16.83 -14.02
C ALA A 385 -18.76 15.84 -13.50
N ARG A 386 -18.34 14.77 -12.81
CA ARG A 386 -19.20 13.73 -12.22
C ARG A 386 -18.67 13.14 -10.91
N ASN A 387 -17.42 13.44 -10.55
CA ASN A 387 -16.73 13.00 -9.34
C ASN A 387 -16.98 11.50 -9.05
N ASN A 388 -16.33 10.62 -9.82
CA ASN A 388 -16.18 9.19 -9.51
C ASN A 388 -14.71 8.75 -9.36
N ASN A 389 -13.87 9.65 -8.85
CA ASN A 389 -12.42 9.53 -8.72
C ASN A 389 -11.97 9.55 -7.25
N VAL A 390 -10.90 8.84 -6.93
CA VAL A 390 -10.37 8.70 -5.57
C VAL A 390 -8.94 9.24 -5.49
N GLY A 391 -8.61 10.01 -4.45
CA GLY A 391 -7.24 10.47 -4.22
C GLY A 391 -6.32 9.31 -3.84
N ILE A 392 -6.51 8.78 -2.63
CA ILE A 392 -5.84 7.56 -2.16
C ILE A 392 -6.89 6.49 -1.82
N TYR A 393 -6.70 5.27 -2.29
CA TYR A 393 -7.46 4.09 -1.89
C TYR A 393 -6.58 3.11 -1.12
N PHE A 394 -7.02 2.76 0.09
CA PHE A 394 -6.37 1.78 0.96
C PHE A 394 -7.20 0.49 0.99
N LEU A 395 -6.56 -0.64 0.68
CA LEU A 395 -7.17 -1.97 0.75
C LEU A 395 -6.39 -2.85 1.73
N GLY A 396 -7.02 -3.15 2.86
CA GLY A 396 -6.43 -3.86 3.99
C GLY A 396 -6.66 -5.38 3.96
N TYR A 397 -6.59 -6.00 5.14
CA TYR A 397 -6.88 -7.43 5.32
C TYR A 397 -8.38 -7.66 5.47
N THR A 398 -8.94 -8.62 4.75
CA THR A 398 -10.31 -9.07 4.99
C THR A 398 -10.46 -9.65 6.41
N PRO A 399 -11.62 -9.49 7.07
CA PRO A 399 -11.92 -10.17 8.32
C PRO A 399 -11.95 -11.70 8.14
N GLY A 400 -10.95 -12.41 8.66
CA GLY A 400 -10.83 -13.87 8.54
C GLY A 400 -10.61 -14.62 9.87
N SER A 401 -9.63 -14.20 10.68
CA SER A 401 -9.34 -14.80 11.99
C SER A 401 -9.45 -13.79 13.14
N SER A 402 -9.35 -14.26 14.39
CA SER A 402 -9.42 -13.41 15.58
C SER A 402 -8.13 -12.68 15.93
N ASN A 403 -6.99 -12.97 15.28
CA ASN A 403 -5.68 -12.40 15.60
C ASN A 403 -5.04 -11.80 14.34
N TRP A 404 -4.66 -10.52 14.40
CA TRP A 404 -3.91 -9.88 13.33
C TRP A 404 -3.07 -8.71 13.86
N ALA A 405 -1.90 -8.50 13.29
CA ALA A 405 -1.14 -7.26 13.45
C ALA A 405 -1.20 -6.41 12.19
N TYR A 406 -0.92 -5.12 12.34
CA TYR A 406 -0.77 -4.20 11.23
C TYR A 406 0.29 -3.17 11.62
N LEU A 407 1.31 -2.97 10.79
CA LEU A 407 2.41 -2.08 11.10
C LEU A 407 2.07 -0.63 10.75
N ASN A 408 2.47 0.29 11.63
CA ASN A 408 2.18 1.71 11.50
C ASN A 408 2.56 2.25 10.12
N SER A 409 1.61 2.95 9.49
CA SER A 409 1.78 3.54 8.16
C SER A 409 1.20 4.94 8.16
N ARG A 410 1.94 5.90 7.60
CA ARG A 410 1.66 7.34 7.74
C ARG A 410 1.41 7.97 6.38
N ILE A 411 0.32 8.72 6.28
CA ILE A 411 0.20 9.79 5.27
C ILE A 411 0.31 11.15 5.97
N TYR A 412 0.96 12.12 5.33
CA TYR A 412 1.29 13.40 5.95
C TYR A 412 1.30 14.56 4.94
N ASP A 413 0.70 15.71 5.26
CA ASP A 413 0.88 16.97 4.49
C ASP A 413 0.50 16.82 3.00
N ASN A 414 -0.56 16.04 2.69
CA ASN A 414 -1.07 15.82 1.33
C ASN A 414 -2.30 16.70 1.05
N GLN A 415 -2.52 17.11 -0.20
CA GLN A 415 -3.64 17.96 -0.60
C GLN A 415 -4.64 17.19 -1.46
N PHE A 416 -5.94 17.36 -1.22
CA PHE A 416 -7.03 16.64 -1.87
C PHE A 416 -8.11 17.61 -2.34
N GLN A 417 -8.23 17.80 -3.66
CA GLN A 417 -9.13 18.78 -4.26
C GLN A 417 -10.07 18.17 -5.32
N ASP A 418 -11.35 18.55 -5.32
CA ASP A 418 -12.34 18.26 -6.38
C ASP A 418 -12.56 16.74 -6.66
N LEU A 419 -12.36 15.86 -5.66
CA LEU A 419 -12.50 14.40 -5.78
C LEU A 419 -13.89 13.88 -5.36
N ARG A 420 -14.21 12.62 -5.71
CA ARG A 420 -15.33 11.91 -5.07
C ARG A 420 -14.99 11.57 -3.62
N VAL A 421 -13.81 11.00 -3.42
CA VAL A 421 -13.28 10.71 -2.09
C VAL A 421 -11.81 11.13 -2.05
N GLY A 422 -11.41 11.95 -1.09
CA GLY A 422 -10.00 12.28 -0.87
C GLY A 422 -9.21 11.06 -0.44
N THR A 423 -9.63 10.45 0.68
CA THR A 423 -9.07 9.23 1.27
C THR A 423 -10.16 8.17 1.46
N LEU A 424 -10.06 7.04 0.76
CA LEU A 424 -11.01 5.93 0.83
C LEU A 424 -10.34 4.69 1.44
N VAL A 425 -10.93 4.11 2.48
CA VAL A 425 -10.36 2.98 3.22
C VAL A 425 -11.31 1.79 3.21
N LYS A 426 -10.78 0.62 2.87
CA LYS A 426 -11.50 -0.67 2.88
C LYS A 426 -10.77 -1.74 3.68
N HIS A 427 -11.49 -2.43 4.54
CA HIS A 427 -11.02 -3.53 5.39
C HIS A 427 -10.00 -3.10 6.47
N ILE A 428 -9.23 -4.06 7.01
CA ILE A 428 -8.46 -3.89 8.25
C ILE A 428 -7.12 -3.19 8.01
N HIS A 429 -6.93 -2.05 8.68
CA HIS A 429 -5.72 -1.22 8.70
C HIS A 429 -5.25 -0.86 10.13
N ARG A 430 -5.45 -1.76 11.10
CA ARG A 430 -4.93 -1.66 12.48
C ARG A 430 -4.70 -3.03 13.10
N GLY A 431 -3.86 -3.11 14.13
CA GLY A 431 -3.76 -4.30 14.97
C GLY A 431 -4.99 -4.52 15.86
N ASN A 432 -5.06 -5.68 16.50
CA ASN A 432 -6.13 -6.01 17.45
C ASN A 432 -5.70 -6.57 18.82
N GLY A 433 -4.45 -7.00 19.00
CA GLY A 433 -3.90 -7.28 20.33
C GLY A 433 -3.84 -6.01 21.19
N ALA A 434 -3.80 -6.16 22.52
CA ALA A 434 -3.76 -5.02 23.44
C ALA A 434 -2.52 -4.13 23.21
N GLY A 435 -2.74 -2.83 23.02
CA GLY A 435 -1.72 -1.86 22.61
C GLY A 435 -1.43 -1.88 21.10
N ASN A 436 -1.81 -2.93 20.37
CA ASN A 436 -1.67 -3.00 18.92
C ASN A 436 -2.84 -2.33 18.18
N GLU A 437 -3.97 -2.04 18.85
CA GLU A 437 -5.00 -1.15 18.30
C GLU A 437 -4.54 0.31 18.17
N GLN A 438 -3.43 0.65 18.84
CA GLN A 438 -2.65 1.87 18.64
C GLN A 438 -1.67 1.80 17.47
N GLU A 439 -1.56 0.67 16.76
CA GLU A 439 -0.84 0.58 15.48
C GLU A 439 -1.81 0.57 14.30
N GLY A 440 -1.47 1.27 13.21
CA GLY A 440 -2.25 1.20 11.99
C GLY A 440 -2.01 2.34 11.01
N LEU A 441 -2.95 2.49 10.08
CA LEU A 441 -3.05 3.65 9.19
C LEU A 441 -3.33 4.93 10.00
N SER A 442 -2.43 5.89 9.87
CA SER A 442 -2.53 7.23 10.46
C SER A 442 -2.70 8.29 9.38
N LEU A 443 -3.76 9.09 9.49
CA LEU A 443 -4.17 10.12 8.53
C LEU A 443 -3.85 11.50 9.10
N PHE A 444 -2.69 12.07 8.76
CA PHE A 444 -2.21 13.31 9.36
C PHE A 444 -2.09 14.48 8.37
N CYS A 445 -2.54 15.65 8.81
CA CYS A 445 -2.36 16.95 8.17
C CYS A 445 -2.63 16.99 6.67
N GLY A 446 -3.67 16.27 6.22
CA GLY A 446 -4.24 16.45 4.90
C GLY A 446 -5.03 17.75 4.80
N ASP A 447 -4.87 18.46 3.68
CA ASP A 447 -5.76 19.56 3.28
C ASP A 447 -6.82 19.02 2.34
N TYR A 448 -8.10 19.21 2.68
CA TYR A 448 -9.22 18.72 1.91
C TYR A 448 -10.10 19.88 1.42
N THR A 449 -10.46 19.90 0.13
CA THR A 449 -11.19 21.00 -0.51
C THR A 449 -12.10 20.50 -1.64
N HIS A 450 -13.36 20.92 -1.64
CA HIS A 450 -14.39 20.61 -2.64
C HIS A 450 -14.58 19.10 -2.95
N ASN A 451 -14.15 18.19 -2.07
CA ASN A 451 -14.45 16.78 -2.24
C ASN A 451 -15.90 16.48 -1.81
N ILE A 452 -16.42 15.34 -2.26
CA ILE A 452 -17.73 14.87 -1.80
C ILE A 452 -17.60 14.13 -0.46
N ALA A 453 -16.60 13.29 -0.29
CA ALA A 453 -16.15 12.84 1.03
C ALA A 453 -14.66 13.13 1.17
N ASP A 454 -14.24 13.76 2.26
CA ASP A 454 -12.81 14.01 2.48
C ASP A 454 -12.12 12.71 2.91
N ILE A 455 -12.68 12.05 3.94
CA ILE A 455 -12.29 10.71 4.40
C ILE A 455 -13.52 9.78 4.38
N ALA A 456 -13.37 8.55 3.88
CA ALA A 456 -14.43 7.55 3.90
C ALA A 456 -13.95 6.16 4.35
N LEU A 457 -14.68 5.55 5.30
CA LEU A 457 -14.49 4.19 5.79
C LEU A 457 -15.67 3.30 5.36
N LEU A 458 -15.39 2.22 4.63
CA LEU A 458 -16.40 1.27 4.16
C LEU A 458 -16.79 0.25 5.26
N ALA A 459 -17.74 -0.64 4.97
CA ALA A 459 -18.12 -1.72 5.87
C ALA A 459 -16.90 -2.56 6.31
N SER A 460 -16.85 -2.95 7.59
CA SER A 460 -15.74 -3.69 8.21
C SER A 460 -14.35 -3.07 8.00
N SER A 461 -14.28 -1.75 7.85
CA SER A 461 -13.04 -1.01 7.58
C SER A 461 -12.59 -0.24 8.82
N ILE A 462 -11.42 -0.60 9.35
CA ILE A 462 -10.93 -0.10 10.63
C ILE A 462 -9.51 0.45 10.48
N ILE A 463 -9.28 1.64 11.00
CA ILE A 463 -7.96 2.31 11.06
C ILE A 463 -7.49 2.38 12.51
N ARG A 464 -6.27 2.86 12.71
CA ARG A 464 -5.67 3.10 14.03
C ARG A 464 -6.67 3.83 14.94
N SER A 465 -6.86 3.32 16.16
CA SER A 465 -7.88 3.80 17.09
C SER A 465 -7.72 5.28 17.45
N ASN A 466 -6.48 5.76 17.62
CA ASN A 466 -6.18 7.15 17.91
C ASN A 466 -5.49 7.82 16.72
N GLN A 467 -6.14 8.84 16.15
CA GLN A 467 -5.56 9.73 15.15
C GLN A 467 -4.94 10.93 15.89
N GLY A 468 -3.71 10.74 16.37
CA GLY A 468 -2.92 11.73 17.12
C GLY A 468 -2.61 11.30 18.56
N TYR A 469 -1.61 11.94 19.16
CA TYR A 469 -1.11 11.75 20.52
C TYR A 469 -1.02 13.11 21.23
N PRO A 470 -2.06 13.53 21.98
CA PRO A 470 -2.05 14.79 22.71
C PRO A 470 -1.07 14.81 23.89
N SER A 471 -0.65 13.63 24.36
CA SER A 471 0.34 13.44 25.43
C SER A 471 1.80 13.55 24.97
N ALA A 472 2.06 13.54 23.66
CA ALA A 472 3.40 13.68 23.12
C ALA A 472 4.01 15.08 23.41
N SER A 473 5.33 15.20 23.31
CA SER A 473 6.05 16.46 23.53
C SER A 473 7.00 16.77 22.37
N PRO A 474 6.64 17.68 21.44
CA PRO A 474 5.35 18.40 21.34
C PRO A 474 4.17 17.47 21.02
N PRO A 475 2.91 17.87 21.29
CA PRO A 475 1.73 17.10 20.92
C PRO A 475 1.69 16.87 19.40
N GLN A 476 1.43 15.63 18.98
CA GLN A 476 1.24 15.29 17.56
C GLN A 476 -0.25 15.11 17.32
N LEU A 477 -0.93 16.13 16.80
CA LEU A 477 -2.38 16.08 16.58
C LEU A 477 -2.67 15.60 15.15
N SER A 478 -3.92 15.18 14.90
CA SER A 478 -4.37 14.74 13.57
C SER A 478 -4.13 15.83 12.52
N GLY A 479 -4.51 17.07 12.86
CA GLY A 479 -4.16 18.28 12.11
C GLY A 479 -4.68 18.35 10.67
N ASN A 480 -5.55 17.42 10.25
CA ASN A 480 -6.28 17.51 8.98
C ASN A 480 -7.14 18.78 8.95
N ARG A 481 -7.25 19.39 7.77
CA ARG A 481 -8.07 20.58 7.54
C ARG A 481 -9.16 20.32 6.51
N PHE A 482 -10.40 20.58 6.91
CA PHE A 482 -11.60 20.50 6.07
C PHE A 482 -11.95 21.93 5.64
N LEU A 483 -11.55 22.32 4.43
CA LEU A 483 -11.63 23.71 3.97
C LEU A 483 -13.01 24.10 3.43
N ASP A 484 -13.93 23.13 3.38
CA ASP A 484 -15.32 23.28 2.99
C ASP A 484 -16.27 22.84 4.11
N LEU A 485 -17.43 23.49 4.20
CA LEU A 485 -18.44 23.13 5.19
C LEU A 485 -19.25 21.91 4.73
N ALA A 486 -19.06 20.76 5.37
CA ALA A 486 -19.94 19.62 5.18
C ALA A 486 -21.39 19.87 5.64
N ASN A 487 -22.33 19.27 4.90
CA ASN A 487 -23.77 19.38 5.14
C ASN A 487 -24.44 18.01 5.43
N CYS A 488 -23.64 16.95 5.55
CA CYS A 488 -24.05 15.58 5.91
C CYS A 488 -25.11 14.97 4.99
N THR A 489 -25.26 15.52 3.78
CA THR A 489 -26.32 15.18 2.80
C THR A 489 -25.76 15.07 1.38
N ASN A 490 -24.83 15.94 1.01
CA ASN A 490 -24.14 15.98 -0.30
C ASN A 490 -22.62 16.02 -0.17
N ASN A 491 -22.08 16.45 0.97
CA ASN A 491 -20.67 16.36 1.33
C ASN A 491 -20.47 16.02 2.82
N TRP A 492 -19.33 15.39 3.14
CA TRP A 492 -18.93 14.90 4.47
C TRP A 492 -17.42 15.04 4.66
N ASP A 493 -17.00 15.50 5.84
CA ASP A 493 -15.58 15.46 6.24
C ASP A 493 -15.20 13.99 6.51
N TRP A 494 -16.05 13.27 7.26
CA TRP A 494 -15.98 11.83 7.46
C TRP A 494 -17.29 11.15 7.05
N PHE A 495 -17.21 10.26 6.06
CA PHE A 495 -18.27 9.31 5.71
C PHE A 495 -17.95 7.93 6.28
N LEU A 496 -18.79 7.41 7.17
CA LEU A 496 -18.65 6.04 7.68
C LEU A 496 -19.79 5.17 7.15
N ASP A 497 -19.50 3.98 6.66
CA ASP A 497 -20.55 2.99 6.40
C ASP A 497 -21.23 2.57 7.72
N PRO A 498 -22.56 2.33 7.78
CA PRO A 498 -23.22 1.88 9.01
C PRO A 498 -22.65 0.62 9.66
N GLN A 499 -21.87 -0.18 8.93
CA GLN A 499 -21.17 -1.38 9.42
C GLN A 499 -19.64 -1.20 9.45
N TRP A 500 -19.11 0.03 9.42
CA TRP A 500 -17.67 0.31 9.35
C TRP A 500 -16.85 -0.42 10.42
N ASN A 501 -17.31 -0.41 11.67
CA ASN A 501 -16.64 -1.05 12.80
C ASN A 501 -17.13 -2.48 13.12
N SER A 502 -17.89 -3.10 12.22
CA SER A 502 -18.41 -4.47 12.37
C SER A 502 -17.44 -5.48 11.78
N VAL A 503 -16.54 -6.03 12.59
CA VAL A 503 -15.56 -7.06 12.17
C VAL A 503 -16.03 -8.45 12.63
N ILE A 504 -16.18 -9.38 11.69
CA ILE A 504 -16.65 -10.75 12.00
C ILE A 504 -15.65 -11.44 12.94
N GLY A 505 -16.17 -12.09 13.99
CA GLY A 505 -15.35 -12.80 14.98
C GLY A 505 -14.78 -11.91 16.09
N TYR A 506 -14.92 -10.59 16.00
CA TYR A 506 -14.49 -9.65 17.04
C TYR A 506 -15.70 -9.01 17.74
N PRO A 507 -15.62 -8.62 19.03
CA PRO A 507 -16.65 -7.81 19.67
C PRO A 507 -16.93 -6.52 18.88
N SER A 508 -18.21 -6.21 18.68
CA SER A 508 -18.65 -4.98 18.02
C SER A 508 -18.28 -3.73 18.84
N GLY A 509 -18.24 -2.58 18.16
CA GLY A 509 -17.97 -1.30 18.81
C GLY A 509 -16.50 -0.89 18.89
N MET A 510 -15.65 -1.35 17.96
CA MET A 510 -14.32 -0.76 17.78
C MET A 510 -14.42 0.75 17.54
N THR A 511 -13.52 1.51 18.16
CA THR A 511 -13.54 2.98 18.17
C THR A 511 -12.47 3.60 17.28
N THR A 512 -12.76 4.82 16.82
CA THR A 512 -11.80 5.75 16.22
C THR A 512 -11.97 7.13 16.88
N THR A 513 -10.88 7.69 17.39
CA THR A 513 -10.84 9.02 18.03
C THR A 513 -9.90 9.93 17.26
N VAL A 514 -10.39 11.11 16.87
CA VAL A 514 -9.61 12.15 16.19
C VAL A 514 -9.24 13.23 17.21
N PHE A 515 -7.94 13.43 17.43
CA PHE A 515 -7.44 14.51 18.29
C PHE A 515 -7.04 15.71 17.43
N ARG A 516 -7.66 16.87 17.66
CA ARG A 516 -7.49 18.06 16.82
C ARG A 516 -7.20 19.33 17.62
N ASN A 517 -6.79 20.37 16.89
CA ASN A 517 -6.47 21.68 17.42
C ASN A 517 -7.71 22.53 17.75
N GLU A 518 -7.50 23.59 18.53
CA GLU A 518 -8.41 24.73 18.68
C GLU A 518 -8.46 25.58 17.39
N ASP A 519 -8.86 24.98 16.27
CA ASP A 519 -9.00 25.65 14.97
C ASP A 519 -10.28 25.16 14.26
N PRO A 520 -11.22 26.06 13.89
CA PRO A 520 -12.46 25.68 13.20
C PRO A 520 -12.26 25.00 11.84
N LEU A 521 -11.09 25.15 11.20
CA LEU A 521 -10.79 24.41 9.97
C LEU A 521 -10.45 22.94 10.23
N CYS A 522 -10.28 22.54 11.50
CA CYS A 522 -10.05 21.17 11.92
C CYS A 522 -11.31 20.51 12.54
N ASP A 523 -12.40 21.26 12.73
CA ASP A 523 -13.68 20.72 13.25
C ASP A 523 -14.17 19.58 12.33
N VAL A 524 -14.47 18.40 12.89
CA VAL A 524 -15.11 17.32 12.11
C VAL A 524 -16.62 17.52 12.14
N LEU A 525 -17.19 17.95 11.02
CA LEU A 525 -18.63 17.99 10.82
C LEU A 525 -19.14 16.59 10.43
N CYS A 526 -20.40 16.31 10.78
CA CYS A 526 -21.05 15.00 10.56
C CYS A 526 -20.47 13.85 11.40
N ASP A 527 -19.87 14.16 12.55
CA ASP A 527 -19.23 13.27 13.53
C ASP A 527 -20.18 12.29 14.26
N SER A 528 -21.51 12.43 14.12
CA SER A 528 -22.52 11.74 14.94
C SER A 528 -22.68 10.22 14.69
N TRP A 529 -21.59 9.54 14.33
CA TRP A 529 -21.54 8.11 14.08
C TRP A 529 -21.23 7.34 15.37
N PRO A 530 -21.84 6.16 15.60
CA PRO A 530 -21.47 5.30 16.72
C PRO A 530 -19.98 4.96 16.70
N TYR A 531 -19.33 5.12 17.86
CA TYR A 531 -17.93 4.75 18.11
C TYR A 531 -16.87 5.58 17.36
N PHE A 532 -17.30 6.67 16.71
CA PHE A 532 -16.41 7.73 16.22
C PHE A 532 -16.43 8.89 17.23
N PHE A 533 -15.27 9.49 17.51
CA PHE A 533 -15.15 10.58 18.48
C PHE A 533 -14.25 11.69 17.94
N ASP A 534 -14.81 12.90 17.79
CA ASP A 534 -14.04 14.12 17.56
C ASP A 534 -13.67 14.77 18.90
N VAL A 535 -12.38 15.06 19.12
CA VAL A 535 -11.86 15.57 20.40
C VAL A 535 -10.92 16.75 20.18
N GLU A 536 -11.42 17.94 20.53
CA GLU A 536 -10.62 19.17 20.63
C GLU A 536 -9.63 19.09 21.80
N VAL A 537 -8.35 19.35 21.53
CA VAL A 537 -7.28 19.33 22.54
C VAL A 537 -7.03 20.73 23.07
N LEU A 538 -7.59 21.01 24.25
CA LEU A 538 -7.46 22.31 24.92
C LEU A 538 -5.99 22.63 25.25
N GLY A 539 -5.59 23.88 24.98
CA GLY A 539 -4.22 24.38 25.09
C GLY A 539 -3.35 24.15 23.85
N SER A 540 -3.86 23.50 22.80
CA SER A 540 -3.11 23.25 21.54
C SER A 540 -2.88 24.51 20.71
N GLY A 541 -3.78 25.50 20.81
CA GLY A 541 -3.73 26.72 20.01
C GLY A 541 -4.13 26.53 18.54
N PRO A 542 -4.09 27.61 17.74
CA PRO A 542 -4.51 27.60 16.34
C PRO A 542 -3.62 26.71 15.49
N TRP A 543 -4.13 26.26 14.34
CA TRP A 543 -3.40 25.36 13.46
C TRP A 543 -2.13 26.01 12.90
N SER A 544 -1.01 25.27 12.92
CA SER A 544 0.17 25.58 12.11
C SER A 544 0.97 24.31 11.85
N THR A 545 1.39 24.07 10.59
CA THR A 545 2.05 22.82 10.18
C THR A 545 3.11 22.34 11.18
N SER A 546 4.09 23.18 11.49
CA SER A 546 5.22 22.83 12.37
C SER A 546 4.89 22.60 13.85
N ALA A 547 3.74 23.05 14.36
CA ALA A 547 3.37 22.89 15.78
C ALA A 547 2.18 21.95 16.00
N THR A 548 1.32 21.80 14.99
CA THR A 548 0.15 20.91 14.97
C THR A 548 0.52 19.51 14.50
N CYS A 549 1.31 19.43 13.42
CA CYS A 549 1.58 18.19 12.68
C CYS A 549 2.88 17.50 13.11
N GLY A 550 3.72 18.22 13.86
CA GLY A 550 5.11 17.83 14.12
C GLY A 550 5.97 18.02 12.86
N TYR A 551 6.83 17.04 12.59
CA TYR A 551 7.70 17.01 11.41
C TYR A 551 7.31 15.83 10.51
N GLY A 552 7.26 16.06 9.19
CA GLY A 552 7.20 15.00 8.20
C GLY A 552 8.56 14.33 8.01
N ASP A 553 8.54 13.16 7.39
CA ASP A 553 9.74 12.42 6.98
C ASP A 553 10.63 13.22 6.00
N LEU A 554 10.09 14.28 5.40
CA LEU A 554 10.77 15.24 4.53
C LEU A 554 11.25 16.54 5.21
N ASP A 555 10.86 16.81 6.47
CA ASP A 555 11.22 18.05 7.17
C ASP A 555 12.56 17.98 7.88
N ASP A 556 12.91 16.80 8.39
CA ASP A 556 14.16 16.56 9.12
C ASP A 556 14.92 15.39 8.44
N PRO A 557 15.76 15.67 7.42
CA PRO A 557 16.41 14.63 6.62
C PRO A 557 17.37 13.81 7.49
N PRO A 558 17.05 12.55 7.81
CA PRO A 558 17.64 11.86 8.94
C PRO A 558 19.08 11.42 8.71
N GLN A 559 19.93 11.50 9.74
CA GLN A 559 21.26 10.88 9.71
C GLN A 559 21.18 9.41 10.12
N PHE A 560 21.93 8.54 9.42
CA PHE A 560 21.88 7.08 9.62
C PHE A 560 22.18 6.64 11.07
N GLN A 561 23.20 7.21 11.70
CA GLN A 561 23.55 6.85 13.10
C GLN A 561 22.49 7.35 14.10
N GLU A 562 21.81 8.45 13.78
CA GLU A 562 20.76 9.02 14.63
C GLU A 562 19.50 8.17 14.57
N MET A 563 19.00 7.82 13.38
CA MET A 563 17.83 6.93 13.27
C MET A 563 18.12 5.54 13.81
N ARG A 564 19.37 5.06 13.73
CA ARG A 564 19.77 3.79 14.36
C ARG A 564 19.69 3.86 15.89
N ALA A 565 20.07 4.99 16.48
CA ALA A 565 19.89 5.24 17.91
C ALA A 565 18.40 5.38 18.27
N ASN A 566 17.61 6.11 17.48
CA ASN A 566 16.19 6.33 17.73
C ASN A 566 15.38 5.02 17.64
N TYR A 567 15.62 4.17 16.64
CA TYR A 567 14.99 2.84 16.56
C TYR A 567 15.37 1.96 17.76
N ALA A 568 16.64 1.94 18.16
CA ALA A 568 17.07 1.16 19.32
C ALA A 568 16.48 1.68 20.65
N ALA A 569 16.35 3.01 20.80
CA ALA A 569 15.73 3.65 21.94
C ALA A 569 14.22 3.37 21.99
N ALA A 570 13.49 3.56 20.88
CA ALA A 570 12.06 3.28 20.78
C ALA A 570 11.75 1.80 21.01
N LYS A 571 12.57 0.87 20.48
CA LYS A 571 12.46 -0.56 20.76
C LYS A 571 12.67 -0.87 22.25
N SER A 572 13.71 -0.33 22.87
CA SER A 572 13.96 -0.53 24.31
C SER A 572 12.89 0.13 25.21
N GLY A 573 12.30 1.25 24.77
CA GLY A 573 11.17 1.91 25.42
C GLY A 573 9.90 1.06 25.34
N LEU A 574 9.61 0.53 24.16
CA LEU A 574 8.50 -0.41 23.94
C LEU A 574 8.63 -1.65 24.83
N GLU A 575 9.79 -2.32 24.81
CA GLU A 575 10.05 -3.48 25.67
C GLU A 575 9.88 -3.14 27.16
N ALA A 576 10.27 -1.94 27.61
CA ALA A 576 10.07 -1.50 29.00
C ALA A 576 8.59 -1.20 29.32
N ALA A 577 7.86 -0.56 28.40
CA ALA A 577 6.44 -0.24 28.54
C ALA A 577 5.58 -1.52 28.56
N GLU A 578 5.84 -2.48 27.67
CA GLU A 578 5.14 -3.78 27.63
C GLU A 578 5.42 -4.62 28.87
N ASN A 579 6.66 -4.69 29.35
CA ASN A 579 6.97 -5.37 30.62
C ASN A 579 6.28 -4.69 31.80
N THR A 580 6.18 -3.35 31.79
CA THR A 580 5.48 -2.59 32.83
C THR A 580 3.96 -2.84 32.76
N TYR A 581 3.37 -2.85 31.57
CA TYR A 581 1.95 -3.17 31.35
C TYR A 581 1.63 -4.58 31.83
N ASN A 582 2.33 -5.59 31.32
CA ASN A 582 2.09 -7.00 31.67
C ASN A 582 2.35 -7.32 33.15
N SER A 583 3.20 -6.56 33.84
CA SER A 583 3.44 -6.74 35.28
C SER A 583 2.41 -6.04 36.19
N ASN A 584 1.70 -5.02 35.68
CA ASN A 584 0.70 -4.28 36.45
C ASN A 584 -0.74 -4.68 36.10
N LEU A 585 -0.99 -5.10 34.85
CA LEU A 585 -2.28 -5.63 34.40
C LEU A 585 -2.47 -7.04 34.97
N ASP A 586 -3.67 -7.33 35.49
CA ASP A 586 -3.99 -8.59 36.18
C ASP A 586 -3.02 -8.90 37.36
N ALA A 587 -2.28 -7.88 37.84
CA ALA A 587 -1.10 -7.99 38.72
C ALA A 587 -0.03 -9.02 38.27
N GLY A 588 0.02 -9.34 36.97
CA GLY A 588 0.85 -10.42 36.41
C GLY A 588 0.27 -11.84 36.57
N GLU A 589 -0.85 -12.00 37.28
CA GLU A 589 -1.46 -13.29 37.64
C GLU A 589 -2.58 -13.71 36.66
N LYS A 590 -2.56 -13.19 35.42
CA LYS A 590 -3.58 -13.48 34.38
C LYS A 590 -3.87 -14.98 34.19
N PRO A 591 -2.88 -15.90 34.12
CA PRO A 591 -3.16 -17.33 33.99
C PRO A 591 -3.96 -17.89 35.17
N ASP A 592 -3.63 -17.47 36.38
CA ASP A 592 -4.31 -17.89 37.61
C ASP A 592 -5.72 -17.30 37.69
N LEU A 593 -5.93 -16.02 37.33
CA LEU A 593 -7.26 -15.43 37.22
C LEU A 593 -8.13 -16.13 36.16
N MET A 594 -7.57 -16.43 34.99
CA MET A 594 -8.26 -17.18 33.94
C MET A 594 -8.59 -18.61 34.37
N SER A 595 -7.70 -19.25 35.14
CA SER A 595 -7.96 -20.57 35.73
C SER A 595 -9.10 -20.50 36.77
N LEU A 596 -9.09 -19.51 37.66
CA LEU A 596 -10.18 -19.25 38.63
C LEU A 596 -11.53 -18.98 37.96
N LEU A 597 -11.53 -18.35 36.78
CA LEU A 597 -12.72 -18.07 35.97
C LEU A 597 -13.19 -19.26 35.11
N THR A 598 -12.39 -20.33 34.98
CA THR A 598 -12.73 -21.51 34.16
C THR A 598 -12.82 -22.81 34.98
N GLU A 599 -12.39 -22.81 36.24
CA GLU A 599 -12.42 -23.98 37.13
C GLU A 599 -13.86 -24.31 37.58
N ALA A 600 -14.41 -25.40 37.04
CA ALA A 600 -15.82 -25.74 37.17
C ALA A 600 -16.21 -26.42 38.50
N GLU A 601 -15.28 -27.07 39.22
CA GLU A 601 -15.60 -27.79 40.47
C GLU A 601 -14.46 -27.78 41.51
N PRO A 602 -14.71 -27.32 42.77
CA PRO A 602 -15.88 -26.58 43.22
C PRO A 602 -15.80 -25.10 42.79
N PRO A 603 -16.85 -24.52 42.19
CA PRO A 603 -16.80 -23.13 41.71
C PRO A 603 -16.63 -22.17 42.89
N MET A 604 -15.78 -21.16 42.72
CA MET A 604 -15.49 -20.17 43.76
C MET A 604 -16.75 -19.34 44.10
N ALA A 605 -16.95 -19.04 45.38
CA ALA A 605 -18.04 -18.17 45.81
C ALA A 605 -17.87 -16.76 45.19
N SER A 606 -18.93 -16.21 44.60
CA SER A 606 -18.86 -14.97 43.80
C SER A 606 -18.24 -13.77 44.54
N ASN A 607 -18.37 -13.69 45.86
CA ASN A 607 -17.71 -12.66 46.67
C ASN A 607 -16.18 -12.85 46.77
N ALA A 608 -15.70 -14.10 46.89
CA ALA A 608 -14.27 -14.40 46.91
C ALA A 608 -13.65 -14.20 45.52
N LEU A 609 -14.39 -14.55 44.45
CA LEU A 609 -13.98 -14.28 43.08
C LEU A 609 -13.91 -12.76 42.81
N ARG A 610 -14.89 -11.97 43.28
CA ARG A 610 -14.81 -10.50 43.25
C ARG A 610 -13.58 -9.99 43.97
N ASP A 611 -13.31 -10.46 45.19
CA ASP A 611 -12.19 -9.96 45.99
C ASP A 611 -10.84 -10.30 45.35
N ALA A 612 -10.72 -11.47 44.69
CA ALA A 612 -9.55 -11.80 43.88
C ALA A 612 -9.42 -10.87 42.65
N LEU A 613 -10.51 -10.63 41.91
CA LEU A 613 -10.48 -9.76 40.72
C LEU A 613 -10.17 -8.30 41.06
N LEU A 614 -10.74 -7.76 42.14
CA LEU A 614 -10.44 -6.39 42.62
C LEU A 614 -9.02 -6.27 43.18
N ALA A 615 -8.48 -7.32 43.82
CA ALA A 615 -7.13 -7.30 44.35
C ALA A 615 -6.03 -7.31 43.27
N ASN A 616 -6.37 -7.77 42.05
CA ASN A 616 -5.46 -7.85 40.91
C ASN A 616 -5.77 -6.82 39.80
N GLY A 617 -6.59 -5.80 40.10
CA GLY A 617 -6.87 -4.71 39.16
C GLY A 617 -5.66 -3.78 38.93
N PRO A 618 -5.55 -3.13 37.74
CA PRO A 618 -6.50 -3.14 36.63
C PRO A 618 -6.44 -4.45 35.81
N LEU A 619 -7.60 -4.88 35.33
CA LEU A 619 -7.78 -6.16 34.65
C LEU A 619 -7.70 -6.05 33.12
N SER A 620 -7.20 -7.12 32.49
CA SER A 620 -7.22 -7.28 31.04
C SER A 620 -8.64 -7.47 30.50
N ASP A 621 -8.85 -7.10 29.24
CA ASP A 621 -10.15 -7.29 28.58
C ASP A 621 -10.52 -8.78 28.49
N ASP A 622 -9.55 -9.68 28.37
CA ASP A 622 -9.78 -11.12 28.38
C ASP A 622 -10.33 -11.61 29.72
N VAL A 623 -9.75 -11.16 30.84
CA VAL A 623 -10.23 -11.50 32.19
C VAL A 623 -11.62 -10.90 32.42
N LEU A 624 -11.87 -9.67 31.96
CA LEU A 624 -13.19 -9.04 32.05
C LEU A 624 -14.24 -9.75 31.18
N LEU A 625 -13.89 -10.19 29.97
CA LEU A 625 -14.77 -10.96 29.09
C LEU A 625 -15.02 -12.37 29.64
N ALA A 626 -14.00 -13.03 30.20
CA ALA A 626 -14.14 -14.33 30.87
C ALA A 626 -15.01 -14.22 32.12
N MET A 627 -14.86 -13.15 32.91
CA MET A 627 -15.71 -12.84 34.06
C MET A 627 -17.19 -12.68 33.66
N VAL A 628 -17.48 -11.92 32.59
CA VAL A 628 -18.86 -11.75 32.09
C VAL A 628 -19.43 -13.07 31.53
N LYS A 629 -18.58 -13.96 31.03
CA LYS A 629 -18.95 -15.29 30.47
C LYS A 629 -18.84 -16.44 31.48
N HIS A 630 -18.52 -16.17 32.74
CA HIS A 630 -18.27 -17.19 33.76
C HIS A 630 -19.53 -18.01 34.09
N GLU A 631 -19.38 -19.33 34.25
CA GLU A 631 -20.43 -20.23 34.72
C GLU A 631 -19.99 -20.93 36.02
N PRO A 632 -20.78 -20.87 37.11
CA PRO A 632 -22.05 -20.17 37.25
C PRO A 632 -21.86 -18.64 37.29
N ALA A 633 -22.78 -17.91 36.65
CA ALA A 633 -22.68 -16.45 36.56
C ALA A 633 -22.52 -15.78 37.93
N MET A 634 -21.64 -14.77 37.99
CA MET A 634 -21.41 -13.98 39.19
C MET A 634 -22.67 -13.24 39.63
N ASP A 635 -22.75 -12.92 40.92
CA ASP A 635 -23.80 -12.03 41.43
C ASP A 635 -23.75 -10.68 40.68
N PRO A 636 -24.87 -10.14 40.19
CA PRO A 636 -24.89 -8.89 39.41
C PRO A 636 -24.23 -7.70 40.11
N TRP A 637 -24.30 -7.63 41.45
CA TRP A 637 -23.62 -6.59 42.20
C TRP A 637 -22.10 -6.76 42.17
N HIS A 638 -21.60 -7.98 42.42
CA HIS A 638 -20.17 -8.26 42.34
C HIS A 638 -19.60 -8.02 40.95
N LEU A 639 -20.34 -8.40 39.90
CA LEU A 639 -19.98 -8.13 38.51
C LEU A 639 -19.93 -6.61 38.24
N THR A 640 -20.91 -5.84 38.72
CA THR A 640 -20.91 -4.37 38.66
C THR A 640 -19.72 -3.77 39.38
N GLN A 641 -19.35 -4.27 40.58
CA GLN A 641 -18.21 -3.75 41.34
C GLN A 641 -16.89 -3.91 40.58
N VAL A 642 -16.63 -5.07 39.96
CA VAL A 642 -15.39 -5.27 39.17
C VAL A 642 -15.40 -4.43 37.90
N LEU A 643 -16.53 -4.33 37.19
CA LEU A 643 -16.65 -3.50 35.99
C LEU A 643 -16.45 -2.00 36.30
N VAL A 644 -17.02 -1.51 37.42
CA VAL A 644 -16.87 -0.12 37.87
C VAL A 644 -15.43 0.19 38.29
N ASP A 645 -14.70 -0.75 38.89
CA ASP A 645 -13.29 -0.54 39.26
C ASP A 645 -12.35 -0.50 38.04
N ASN A 646 -12.79 -1.07 36.92
CA ASN A 646 -12.06 -1.15 35.65
C ASN A 646 -12.61 -0.22 34.56
N VAL A 647 -13.32 0.86 34.95
CA VAL A 647 -13.92 1.84 34.01
C VAL A 647 -12.90 2.53 33.11
N LYS A 648 -13.41 3.07 32.01
CA LYS A 648 -12.78 3.03 30.68
C LYS A 648 -12.60 1.59 30.19
N LEU A 649 -13.65 0.79 30.41
CA LEU A 649 -13.83 -0.53 29.79
C LEU A 649 -13.83 -0.40 28.27
N ASN A 650 -13.20 -1.35 27.58
CA ASN A 650 -13.33 -1.49 26.13
C ASN A 650 -14.79 -1.79 25.76
N THR A 651 -15.26 -1.24 24.64
CA THR A 651 -16.63 -1.43 24.13
C THR A 651 -17.02 -2.90 24.04
N GLY A 652 -16.08 -3.79 23.66
CA GLY A 652 -16.34 -5.22 23.58
C GLY A 652 -16.76 -5.84 24.93
N VAL A 653 -16.21 -5.35 26.04
CA VAL A 653 -16.61 -5.75 27.41
C VAL A 653 -18.00 -5.19 27.73
N ILE A 654 -18.25 -3.92 27.43
CA ILE A 654 -19.54 -3.24 27.67
C ILE A 654 -20.68 -3.91 26.89
N GLU A 655 -20.47 -4.18 25.60
CA GLU A 655 -21.46 -4.84 24.76
C GLU A 655 -21.66 -6.30 25.16
N THR A 656 -20.60 -7.03 25.53
CA THR A 656 -20.76 -8.39 26.08
C THR A 656 -21.56 -8.37 27.38
N ALA A 657 -21.31 -7.41 28.28
CA ALA A 657 -22.07 -7.24 29.51
C ALA A 657 -23.55 -6.91 29.23
N ARG A 658 -23.84 -5.97 28.31
CA ARG A 658 -25.21 -5.64 27.88
C ARG A 658 -25.92 -6.83 27.21
N ALA A 659 -25.24 -7.55 26.32
CA ALA A 659 -25.78 -8.69 25.58
C ALA A 659 -26.00 -9.93 26.45
N SER A 660 -25.21 -10.12 27.51
CA SER A 660 -25.35 -11.24 28.44
C SER A 660 -26.70 -11.25 29.18
N GLY A 661 -27.32 -10.08 29.35
CA GLY A 661 -28.53 -9.90 30.17
C GLY A 661 -28.32 -10.13 31.67
N LEU A 662 -27.08 -10.37 32.14
CA LEU A 662 -26.75 -10.60 33.55
C LEU A 662 -26.95 -9.34 34.40
N LEU A 663 -26.66 -8.17 33.82
CA LEU A 663 -26.86 -6.88 34.44
C LEU A 663 -28.20 -6.29 34.01
N SER A 664 -29.08 -6.05 34.99
CA SER A 664 -30.31 -5.29 34.75
C SER A 664 -29.99 -3.85 34.30
N PRO A 665 -30.93 -3.12 33.66
CA PRO A 665 -30.71 -1.73 33.24
C PRO A 665 -30.27 -0.80 34.39
N PHE A 666 -30.62 -1.14 35.64
CA PHE A 666 -30.13 -0.43 36.82
C PHE A 666 -28.60 -0.61 37.02
N TYR A 667 -28.11 -1.85 36.97
CA TYR A 667 -26.69 -2.15 37.16
C TYR A 667 -25.85 -1.65 35.98
N MET A 668 -26.34 -1.79 34.75
CA MET A 668 -25.69 -1.20 33.58
C MET A 668 -25.59 0.32 33.68
N GLY A 669 -26.63 1.00 34.17
CA GLY A 669 -26.60 2.45 34.38
C GLY A 669 -25.48 2.93 35.32
N ILE A 670 -25.12 2.14 36.35
CA ILE A 670 -23.98 2.45 37.23
C ILE A 670 -22.65 2.33 36.47
N VAL A 671 -22.51 1.31 35.62
CA VAL A 671 -21.30 1.14 34.79
C VAL A 671 -21.20 2.26 33.75
N ASP A 672 -22.31 2.62 33.10
CA ASP A 672 -22.38 3.69 32.12
C ASP A 672 -22.05 5.07 32.76
N ASP A 673 -22.67 5.41 33.90
CA ASP A 673 -22.37 6.64 34.67
C ASP A 673 -20.88 6.74 35.06
N ALA A 674 -20.27 5.61 35.45
CA ALA A 674 -18.85 5.54 35.84
C ALA A 674 -17.90 5.56 34.62
N GLN A 675 -18.32 5.03 33.48
CA GLN A 675 -17.62 5.15 32.20
C GLN A 675 -17.60 6.61 31.70
N GLU A 676 -18.68 7.37 31.92
CA GLU A 676 -18.75 8.80 31.61
C GLU A 676 -17.95 9.66 32.61
N GLY A 677 -18.08 9.39 33.91
CA GLY A 677 -17.46 10.19 34.98
C GLY A 677 -15.97 9.94 35.23
N SER A 678 -15.35 8.93 34.62
CA SER A 678 -13.94 8.59 34.81
C SER A 678 -13.00 9.46 33.97
N GLY A 679 -11.91 9.92 34.60
CA GLY A 679 -10.74 10.48 33.92
C GLY A 679 -9.90 9.40 33.21
N VAL A 680 -8.69 9.77 32.76
CA VAL A 680 -7.74 8.82 32.16
C VAL A 680 -7.28 7.81 33.20
N THR A 681 -7.40 6.51 32.91
CA THR A 681 -6.99 5.45 33.84
C THR A 681 -5.54 5.01 33.62
N TRP A 682 -4.94 4.38 34.64
CA TRP A 682 -3.56 3.89 34.57
C TRP A 682 -3.34 2.89 33.41
N LYS A 683 -4.33 2.02 33.16
CA LYS A 683 -4.34 1.11 32.01
C LYS A 683 -4.22 1.88 30.68
N GLN A 684 -5.04 2.92 30.50
CA GLN A 684 -5.00 3.77 29.29
C GLN A 684 -3.68 4.53 29.14
N VAL A 685 -3.05 4.98 30.23
CA VAL A 685 -1.73 5.63 30.17
C VAL A 685 -0.67 4.67 29.62
N LEU A 686 -0.66 3.43 30.11
CA LEU A 686 0.29 2.41 29.64
C LEU A 686 0.00 1.95 28.20
N GLU A 687 -1.27 1.81 27.81
CA GLU A 687 -1.67 1.53 26.42
C GLU A 687 -1.26 2.66 25.46
N GLN A 688 -1.36 3.92 25.90
CA GLN A 688 -0.87 5.08 25.15
C GLN A 688 0.67 5.10 25.03
N GLU A 689 1.39 4.75 26.10
CA GLU A 689 2.86 4.66 26.11
C GLU A 689 3.38 3.58 25.16
N ILE A 690 2.76 2.39 25.18
CA ILE A 690 3.01 1.31 24.20
C ILE A 690 2.73 1.79 22.77
N GLY A 691 1.57 2.42 22.54
CA GLY A 691 1.17 2.95 21.23
C GLY A 691 2.11 4.04 20.69
N GLN A 692 2.65 4.89 21.57
CA GLN A 692 3.65 5.89 21.22
C GLN A 692 4.97 5.24 20.81
N HIS A 693 5.54 4.34 21.63
CA HIS A 693 6.82 3.71 21.30
C HIS A 693 6.72 2.80 20.07
N ARG A 694 5.57 2.15 19.81
CA ARG A 694 5.29 1.44 18.55
C ARG A 694 5.33 2.37 17.33
N LEU A 695 4.82 3.59 17.44
CA LEU A 695 4.89 4.61 16.39
C LEU A 695 6.33 5.09 16.14
N GLU A 696 7.04 5.46 17.21
CA GLU A 696 8.43 5.92 17.15
C GLU A 696 9.34 4.86 16.51
N LYS A 697 9.16 3.59 16.91
CA LYS A 697 9.87 2.42 16.37
C LYS A 697 9.61 2.27 14.87
N ALA A 698 8.36 2.28 14.44
CA ALA A 698 7.99 2.09 13.04
C ALA A 698 8.47 3.25 12.14
N HIS A 699 8.35 4.50 12.61
CA HIS A 699 8.85 5.69 11.92
C HIS A 699 10.38 5.63 11.76
N ALA A 700 11.12 5.37 12.84
CA ALA A 700 12.57 5.24 12.79
C ALA A 700 13.01 4.06 11.90
N LEU A 701 12.27 2.95 11.89
CA LEU A 701 12.54 1.82 11.01
C LEU A 701 12.33 2.16 9.53
N SER A 702 11.29 2.90 9.17
CA SER A 702 11.05 3.31 7.78
C SER A 702 12.14 4.24 7.26
N GLN A 703 12.56 5.22 8.07
CA GLN A 703 13.72 6.05 7.74
C GLN A 703 15.01 5.24 7.64
N LEU A 704 15.23 4.27 8.53
CA LEU A 704 16.37 3.37 8.44
C LEU A 704 16.35 2.54 7.15
N ALA A 705 15.22 1.94 6.76
CA ALA A 705 15.12 1.14 5.54
C ALA A 705 15.46 1.96 4.28
N TYR A 706 15.03 3.22 4.23
CA TYR A 706 15.46 4.16 3.20
C TYR A 706 16.97 4.44 3.23
N LEU A 707 17.53 4.74 4.41
CA LEU A 707 18.96 5.07 4.52
C LEU A 707 19.87 3.86 4.26
N TYR A 708 19.51 2.66 4.72
CA TYR A 708 20.20 1.40 4.39
C TYR A 708 20.26 1.14 2.88
N THR A 709 19.38 1.75 2.09
CA THR A 709 19.28 1.47 0.67
C THR A 709 19.69 2.65 -0.22
N THR A 710 19.89 3.84 0.34
CA THR A 710 20.32 5.07 -0.38
C THR A 710 21.64 5.66 0.10
N ASP A 711 22.04 5.47 1.36
CA ASP A 711 23.25 6.06 1.90
C ASP A 711 24.48 5.27 1.43
N SER A 712 25.19 5.84 0.46
CA SER A 712 26.45 5.30 -0.09
C SER A 712 27.57 5.06 0.94
N THR A 713 27.45 5.57 2.17
CA THR A 713 28.40 5.28 3.26
C THR A 713 28.10 3.98 4.00
N VAL A 714 26.91 3.41 3.83
CA VAL A 714 26.47 2.17 4.49
C VAL A 714 26.85 0.96 3.63
N LEU A 715 28.01 0.37 3.94
CA LEU A 715 28.46 -0.88 3.33
C LEU A 715 27.46 -2.03 3.61
N HIS A 716 27.14 -2.82 2.59
CA HIS A 716 26.21 -3.96 2.68
C HIS A 716 24.84 -3.57 3.27
N GLY A 717 24.30 -2.43 2.81
CA GLY A 717 23.09 -1.85 3.37
C GLY A 717 21.86 -2.76 3.36
N THR A 718 21.58 -3.48 2.27
CA THR A 718 20.46 -4.45 2.25
C THR A 718 20.67 -5.62 3.22
N ASP A 719 21.89 -6.15 3.34
CA ASP A 719 22.18 -7.25 4.28
C ASP A 719 22.04 -6.79 5.73
N SER A 720 22.40 -5.53 5.99
CA SER A 720 22.24 -4.89 7.29
C SER A 720 20.77 -4.63 7.63
N LEU A 721 19.95 -4.22 6.66
CA LEU A 721 18.50 -4.12 6.80
C LEU A 721 17.87 -5.50 7.07
N ARG A 722 18.21 -6.52 6.27
CA ARG A 722 17.77 -7.91 6.49
C ARG A 722 18.11 -8.38 7.90
N ALA A 723 19.35 -8.16 8.36
CA ALA A 723 19.79 -8.55 9.69
C ALA A 723 19.04 -7.79 10.81
N LEU A 724 18.72 -6.51 10.60
CA LEU A 724 17.93 -5.71 11.54
C LEU A 724 16.50 -6.27 11.68
N LEU A 725 15.83 -6.53 10.56
CA LEU A 725 14.44 -7.00 10.53
C LEU A 725 14.31 -8.42 11.10
N LEU A 726 15.22 -9.34 10.76
CA LEU A 726 15.21 -10.71 11.31
C LEU A 726 15.61 -10.77 12.80
N ALA A 727 16.24 -9.73 13.35
CA ALA A 727 16.58 -9.63 14.77
C ALA A 727 15.47 -8.95 15.60
N ASP A 728 14.37 -8.50 14.98
CA ASP A 728 13.26 -7.90 15.71
C ASP A 728 12.27 -8.96 16.21
N SER A 729 12.38 -9.30 17.50
CA SER A 729 11.56 -10.30 18.19
C SER A 729 10.13 -9.86 18.53
N ASP A 730 9.73 -8.63 18.20
CA ASP A 730 8.37 -8.14 18.42
C ASP A 730 7.34 -8.99 17.65
N PRO A 731 6.29 -9.51 18.29
CA PRO A 731 5.26 -10.28 17.62
C PRO A 731 4.60 -9.52 16.46
N SER A 732 4.37 -8.20 16.55
CA SER A 732 3.68 -7.48 15.46
C SER A 732 4.46 -7.47 14.14
N TYR A 733 5.77 -7.72 14.20
CA TYR A 733 6.68 -7.78 13.07
C TYR A 733 6.81 -9.18 12.44
N HIS A 734 6.07 -10.20 12.92
CA HIS A 734 6.19 -11.59 12.44
C HIS A 734 5.94 -11.73 10.93
N GLN A 735 4.89 -11.08 10.40
CA GLN A 735 4.61 -11.07 8.95
C GLN A 735 5.75 -10.41 8.15
N LEU A 736 6.36 -9.35 8.69
CA LEU A 736 7.50 -8.68 8.04
C LEU A 736 8.74 -9.59 8.03
N ARG A 737 8.97 -10.39 9.08
CA ARG A 737 10.05 -11.38 9.10
C ARG A 737 9.81 -12.47 8.05
N GLU A 738 8.58 -12.95 7.90
CA GLU A 738 8.24 -13.89 6.82
C GLU A 738 8.53 -13.31 5.43
N GLU A 739 8.08 -12.09 5.13
CA GLU A 739 8.40 -11.42 3.87
C GLU A 739 9.92 -11.26 3.65
N VAL A 740 10.68 -10.91 4.69
CA VAL A 740 12.15 -10.81 4.60
C VAL A 740 12.78 -12.17 4.32
N ARG A 741 12.24 -13.27 4.86
CA ARG A 741 12.70 -14.63 4.57
C ARG A 741 12.37 -15.02 3.13
N MET A 742 11.16 -14.72 2.63
CA MET A 742 10.77 -14.95 1.23
C MET A 742 11.67 -14.18 0.25
N ALA A 743 11.85 -12.87 0.46
CA ALA A 743 12.75 -12.04 -0.35
C ALA A 743 14.24 -12.47 -0.26
N SER A 744 14.63 -13.10 0.85
CA SER A 744 15.97 -13.68 1.04
C SER A 744 16.11 -15.12 0.52
N GLN A 745 15.04 -15.74 0.02
CA GLN A 745 14.96 -17.16 -0.33
C GLN A 745 15.33 -18.12 0.83
N ASP A 746 15.08 -17.69 2.07
CA ASP A 746 15.36 -18.42 3.33
C ASP A 746 14.16 -19.29 3.74
N TRP A 747 13.65 -20.09 2.79
CA TRP A 747 12.38 -20.81 2.88
C TRP A 747 12.31 -21.76 4.08
N THR A 748 13.40 -22.47 4.38
CA THR A 748 13.44 -23.41 5.52
C THR A 748 13.26 -22.70 6.85
N SER A 749 13.85 -21.51 7.02
CA SER A 749 13.67 -20.74 8.26
C SER A 749 12.27 -20.13 8.34
N GLY A 750 11.67 -19.77 7.20
CA GLY A 750 10.29 -19.26 7.13
C GLY A 750 9.28 -20.32 7.52
N ILE A 751 9.36 -21.52 6.92
CA ILE A 751 8.51 -22.66 7.29
C ILE A 751 8.61 -22.99 8.80
N ASN A 752 9.81 -22.89 9.40
CA ASN A 752 10.00 -23.14 10.83
C ASN A 752 9.41 -22.04 11.72
N GLU A 753 9.45 -20.78 11.31
CA GLU A 753 8.91 -19.66 12.09
C GLU A 753 7.39 -19.51 11.91
N ALA A 754 6.86 -19.77 10.71
CA ALA A 754 5.43 -19.93 10.47
C ALA A 754 4.83 -21.09 11.29
N ALA A 755 5.60 -22.15 11.56
CA ALA A 755 5.18 -23.28 12.39
C ALA A 755 5.22 -23.02 13.92
N THR A 756 5.44 -21.78 14.37
CA THR A 756 5.29 -21.40 15.79
C THR A 756 3.80 -21.42 16.19
N GLU A 757 3.52 -21.80 17.44
CA GLU A 757 2.14 -21.87 17.95
C GLU A 757 1.44 -20.50 17.85
N ASP A 758 2.16 -19.40 18.12
CA ASP A 758 1.62 -18.05 18.06
C ASP A 758 1.13 -17.66 16.65
N PHE A 759 1.96 -17.80 15.62
CA PHE A 759 1.64 -17.37 14.26
C PHE A 759 0.56 -18.22 13.58
N SER A 760 0.41 -19.49 13.98
CA SER A 760 -0.63 -20.39 13.46
C SER A 760 -2.08 -19.90 13.65
N THR A 761 -2.29 -18.91 14.54
CA THR A 761 -3.59 -18.28 14.81
C THR A 761 -3.87 -17.02 13.98
N TRP A 762 -2.89 -16.52 13.22
CA TRP A 762 -2.94 -15.21 12.59
C TRP A 762 -3.68 -15.22 11.26
N ASN A 763 -4.36 -14.11 10.95
CA ASN A 763 -4.97 -13.90 9.64
C ASN A 763 -3.88 -13.95 8.54
N GLY A 764 -4.15 -14.68 7.46
CA GLY A 764 -3.20 -14.92 6.39
C GLY A 764 -2.15 -16.01 6.66
N PHE A 765 -2.21 -16.73 7.78
CA PHE A 765 -1.29 -17.85 8.06
C PHE A 765 -1.21 -18.85 6.89
N GLY A 766 -2.36 -19.24 6.33
CA GLY A 766 -2.44 -20.13 5.16
C GLY A 766 -1.69 -19.56 3.96
N ASN A 767 -1.99 -18.31 3.58
CA ASN A 767 -1.36 -17.63 2.45
C ASN A 767 0.18 -17.60 2.58
N TYR A 768 0.72 -17.25 3.75
CA TYR A 768 2.17 -17.28 3.98
C TYR A 768 2.73 -18.70 3.94
N GLN A 769 2.01 -19.70 4.48
CA GLN A 769 2.42 -21.10 4.43
C GLN A 769 2.48 -21.62 2.97
N ASP A 770 1.50 -21.28 2.15
CA ASP A 770 1.43 -21.66 0.73
C ASP A 770 2.58 -20.99 -0.06
N ILE A 771 2.76 -19.67 0.06
CA ILE A 771 3.85 -18.95 -0.63
C ILE A 771 5.23 -19.47 -0.20
N GLN A 772 5.48 -19.69 1.10
CA GLN A 772 6.74 -20.26 1.60
C GLN A 772 6.96 -21.70 1.05
N SER A 773 5.92 -22.52 1.01
CA SER A 773 5.99 -23.91 0.54
C SER A 773 6.26 -24.00 -0.97
N PHE A 774 5.57 -23.18 -1.77
CA PHE A 774 5.78 -23.14 -3.21
C PHE A 774 7.14 -22.51 -3.56
N GLY A 775 7.55 -21.49 -2.81
CA GLY A 775 8.90 -20.91 -2.91
C GLY A 775 9.99 -21.93 -2.60
N ALA A 776 9.79 -22.78 -1.57
CA ALA A 776 10.69 -23.88 -1.26
C ALA A 776 10.74 -24.96 -2.36
N ASN A 777 9.59 -25.33 -2.94
CA ASN A 777 9.51 -26.35 -4.00
C ASN A 777 10.30 -25.95 -5.26
N HIS A 778 10.21 -24.68 -5.66
CA HIS A 778 10.75 -24.17 -6.92
C HIS A 778 11.97 -23.24 -6.75
N GLY A 779 12.50 -23.10 -5.54
CA GLY A 779 13.62 -22.20 -5.25
C GLY A 779 13.34 -20.72 -5.51
N GLY A 780 12.07 -20.30 -5.44
CA GLY A 780 11.60 -18.97 -5.83
C GLY A 780 11.44 -18.74 -7.35
N HIS A 781 11.60 -19.76 -8.19
CA HIS A 781 11.31 -19.67 -9.63
C HIS A 781 9.80 -19.79 -9.88
N TRP A 782 9.04 -18.72 -9.65
CA TRP A 782 7.57 -18.73 -9.74
C TRP A 782 7.03 -19.16 -11.12
N SER A 783 7.79 -18.98 -12.20
CA SER A 783 7.42 -19.46 -13.54
C SER A 783 7.34 -20.99 -13.65
N GLU A 784 7.80 -21.74 -12.65
CA GLU A 784 7.74 -23.21 -12.58
C GLU A 784 6.55 -23.72 -11.75
N LEU A 785 5.72 -22.83 -11.18
CA LEU A 785 4.52 -23.18 -10.42
C LEU A 785 3.56 -24.08 -11.21
N THR A 786 3.08 -25.12 -10.55
CA THR A 786 2.06 -26.01 -11.11
C THR A 786 0.69 -25.35 -11.14
N ALA A 787 -0.19 -25.79 -12.06
CA ALA A 787 -1.55 -25.26 -12.16
C ALA A 787 -2.40 -25.41 -10.88
N GLY A 788 -2.01 -26.32 -9.96
CA GLY A 788 -2.62 -26.44 -8.63
C GLY A 788 -2.13 -25.36 -7.67
N GLU A 789 -0.82 -25.12 -7.60
CA GLU A 789 -0.23 -24.04 -6.80
C GLU A 789 -0.70 -22.66 -7.29
N THR A 790 -0.80 -22.46 -8.62
CA THR A 790 -1.41 -21.26 -9.22
C THR A 790 -2.92 -21.12 -8.94
N ALA A 791 -3.61 -22.20 -8.57
CA ALA A 791 -5.01 -22.12 -8.13
C ALA A 791 -5.09 -21.73 -6.64
N SER A 792 -4.27 -22.33 -5.77
CA SER A 792 -4.10 -21.92 -4.36
C SER A 792 -3.87 -20.41 -4.25
N LEU A 793 -2.88 -19.88 -4.98
CA LEU A 793 -2.58 -18.44 -4.95
C LEU A 793 -3.74 -17.55 -5.46
N ARG A 794 -4.69 -18.07 -6.24
CA ARG A 794 -5.93 -17.32 -6.58
C ARG A 794 -6.95 -17.37 -5.45
N GLU A 795 -7.07 -18.50 -4.77
CA GLU A 795 -7.93 -18.64 -3.59
C GLU A 795 -7.44 -17.72 -2.46
N ASP A 796 -6.13 -17.61 -2.24
CA ASP A 796 -5.50 -16.64 -1.31
C ASP A 796 -5.87 -15.19 -1.65
N VAL A 797 -5.81 -14.85 -2.95
CA VAL A 797 -6.15 -13.52 -3.50
C VAL A 797 -7.63 -13.20 -3.34
N GLU A 798 -8.51 -14.15 -3.61
CA GLU A 798 -9.96 -14.00 -3.43
C GLU A 798 -10.35 -13.95 -1.94
N GLY A 799 -9.61 -14.65 -1.08
CA GLY A 799 -9.77 -14.59 0.38
C GLY A 799 -9.42 -13.22 0.96
N GLY A 800 -8.38 -12.55 0.43
CA GLY A 800 -8.02 -11.16 0.78
C GLY A 800 -7.37 -10.98 2.16
N GLU A 801 -7.02 -12.09 2.83
CA GLU A 801 -6.30 -12.09 4.10
C GLU A 801 -4.86 -11.59 3.94
N ALA A 802 -4.11 -11.42 5.02
CA ALA A 802 -2.70 -11.01 4.93
C ALA A 802 -1.88 -11.93 4.00
N GLY A 803 -1.08 -11.33 3.13
CA GLY A 803 -0.32 -12.07 2.11
C GLY A 803 -1.06 -12.22 0.77
N ALA A 804 -2.36 -11.93 0.69
CA ALA A 804 -3.11 -11.94 -0.57
C ALA A 804 -2.51 -11.00 -1.64
N ALA A 805 -2.02 -9.82 -1.23
CA ALA A 805 -1.30 -8.92 -2.14
C ALA A 805 0.02 -9.53 -2.66
N TYR A 806 0.72 -10.31 -1.82
CA TYR A 806 1.96 -10.99 -2.20
C TYR A 806 1.67 -12.14 -3.18
N ALA A 807 0.60 -12.92 -2.95
CA ALA A 807 0.11 -13.93 -3.88
C ALA A 807 -0.31 -13.33 -5.24
N ALA A 808 -1.05 -12.21 -5.24
CA ALA A 808 -1.41 -11.49 -6.45
C ALA A 808 -0.20 -10.98 -7.22
N ALA A 809 0.83 -10.47 -6.52
CA ALA A 809 2.08 -10.06 -7.14
C ALA A 809 2.75 -11.22 -7.88
N ILE A 810 2.87 -12.39 -7.24
CA ILE A 810 3.44 -13.59 -7.87
C ILE A 810 2.65 -13.95 -9.13
N LEU A 811 1.31 -13.92 -9.07
CA LEU A 811 0.44 -14.20 -10.22
C LEU A 811 0.57 -13.20 -11.38
N TRP A 812 0.91 -11.93 -11.10
CA TRP A 812 1.22 -10.91 -12.10
C TRP A 812 2.57 -11.18 -12.77
N GLU A 813 3.63 -11.48 -12.01
CA GLU A 813 4.99 -11.73 -12.55
C GLU A 813 5.05 -12.95 -13.48
N ILE A 814 4.15 -13.92 -13.31
CA ILE A 814 4.06 -15.10 -14.19
C ILE A 814 2.98 -14.97 -15.29
N ASP A 815 2.47 -13.76 -15.55
CA ASP A 815 1.42 -13.45 -16.53
C ASP A 815 0.12 -14.29 -16.36
N SER A 816 -0.13 -14.85 -15.17
CA SER A 816 -1.27 -15.75 -14.92
C SER A 816 -2.52 -15.03 -14.44
N SER A 817 -2.37 -13.81 -13.93
CA SER A 817 -3.47 -12.90 -13.59
C SER A 817 -2.98 -11.46 -13.67
N THR A 818 -3.81 -10.55 -14.19
CA THR A 818 -3.60 -9.09 -14.06
C THR A 818 -4.75 -8.47 -13.27
N TYR A 819 -5.28 -9.21 -12.29
CA TYR A 819 -6.41 -8.80 -11.47
C TYR A 819 -6.03 -7.60 -10.60
N VAL A 820 -6.84 -6.53 -10.69
CA VAL A 820 -6.85 -5.39 -9.77
C VAL A 820 -8.16 -5.47 -8.96
N PRO A 821 -8.12 -5.55 -7.62
CA PRO A 821 -9.33 -5.63 -6.81
C PRO A 821 -10.21 -4.39 -6.98
N THR A 822 -11.52 -4.59 -7.00
CA THR A 822 -12.48 -3.53 -7.29
C THR A 822 -12.44 -2.40 -6.27
N VAL A 823 -12.30 -1.16 -6.74
CA VAL A 823 -12.53 0.04 -5.92
C VAL A 823 -14.03 0.16 -5.62
N GLU A 824 -14.40 -0.12 -4.38
CA GLU A 824 -15.79 -0.01 -3.92
C GLU A 824 -16.09 1.43 -3.47
N MET A 825 -16.97 2.11 -4.19
CA MET A 825 -17.37 3.48 -3.81
C MET A 825 -18.39 3.43 -2.66
N PRO A 826 -18.35 4.37 -1.70
CA PRO A 826 -19.25 4.34 -0.55
C PRO A 826 -20.73 4.41 -0.94
N SER A 827 -21.50 3.38 -0.60
CA SER A 827 -22.94 3.33 -0.85
C SER A 827 -23.69 4.20 0.16
N GLY A 828 -24.44 5.18 -0.32
CA GLY A 828 -25.23 6.07 0.53
C GLY A 828 -24.77 7.53 0.55
N ILE A 829 -23.72 7.89 -0.20
CA ILE A 829 -23.42 9.29 -0.53
C ILE A 829 -24.64 9.91 -1.24
N GLY A 830 -25.41 10.74 -0.52
CA GLY A 830 -26.71 11.30 -0.92
C GLY A 830 -27.85 10.99 0.07
N VAL A 831 -27.61 10.12 1.05
CA VAL A 831 -28.51 9.81 2.16
C VAL A 831 -28.06 10.62 3.38
N PRO A 832 -28.96 11.28 4.13
CA PRO A 832 -28.57 11.98 5.35
C PRO A 832 -27.91 11.03 6.34
N ALA A 833 -26.81 11.47 6.97
CA ALA A 833 -26.19 10.73 8.06
C ALA A 833 -27.27 10.35 9.12
N PRO A 834 -27.22 9.13 9.69
CA PRO A 834 -28.22 8.67 10.64
C PRO A 834 -28.20 9.57 11.86
N LYS A 835 -29.18 10.47 11.97
CA LYS A 835 -29.32 11.34 13.12
C LYS A 835 -29.57 10.47 14.35
N MET A 836 -28.56 10.36 15.22
CA MET A 836 -28.86 10.05 16.62
C MET A 836 -29.88 11.06 17.10
N SER A 837 -30.99 10.57 17.67
CA SER A 837 -31.68 11.36 18.68
C SER A 837 -30.63 11.66 19.75
N PRO A 838 -30.31 12.93 20.07
CA PRO A 838 -29.25 13.22 21.02
C PRO A 838 -29.56 12.53 22.34
N SER A 839 -28.74 11.55 22.69
CA SER A 839 -28.73 10.87 23.99
C SER A 839 -28.18 11.84 25.03
N GLY A 840 -28.98 12.87 25.31
CA GLY A 840 -28.53 14.08 25.98
C GLY A 840 -27.66 14.95 25.07
N SER A 841 -28.03 16.22 24.92
CA SER A 841 -27.00 17.25 24.83
C SER A 841 -26.18 17.15 26.13
N VAL A 842 -24.90 16.80 26.05
CA VAL A 842 -23.98 16.86 27.19
C VAL A 842 -23.78 18.33 27.54
N SER A 843 -24.69 18.86 28.35
CA SER A 843 -24.39 20.06 29.14
C SER A 843 -23.17 19.75 29.98
N GLN A 844 -22.24 20.70 30.09
CA GLN A 844 -21.11 20.67 31.04
C GLN A 844 -21.58 20.76 32.51
N ASP A 845 -22.50 19.87 32.90
CA ASP A 845 -23.00 19.77 34.25
C ASP A 845 -22.02 18.93 35.05
N ARG A 846 -21.35 19.63 35.98
CA ARG A 846 -20.23 19.14 36.78
C ARG A 846 -20.55 17.80 37.46
N PRO A 847 -19.51 16.97 37.73
CA PRO A 847 -19.63 15.70 38.42
C PRO A 847 -20.69 15.71 39.54
N ARG A 848 -21.75 14.91 39.36
CA ARG A 848 -22.91 14.89 40.25
C ARG A 848 -22.73 13.85 41.36
N LEU A 849 -23.16 14.22 42.56
CA LEU A 849 -23.22 13.34 43.72
C LEU A 849 -24.58 12.62 43.70
N ALA A 850 -24.65 11.37 43.24
CA ALA A 850 -25.91 10.64 43.11
C ALA A 850 -26.03 9.53 44.16
N LEU A 851 -27.24 9.35 44.71
CA LEU A 851 -27.51 8.36 45.74
C LEU A 851 -28.69 7.48 45.33
N TYR A 852 -28.51 6.16 45.43
CA TYR A 852 -29.49 5.15 45.03
C TYR A 852 -29.56 4.00 46.06
N PRO A 853 -30.74 3.41 46.33
CA PRO A 853 -32.06 3.84 45.89
C PRO A 853 -32.45 5.16 46.55
N ASN A 854 -33.23 5.97 45.84
CA ASN A 854 -33.78 7.22 46.37
C ASN A 854 -35.27 7.32 45.98
N PRO A 855 -36.21 7.06 46.90
CA PRO A 855 -35.97 6.83 48.33
C PRO A 855 -35.29 5.49 48.66
N ALA A 856 -34.53 5.49 49.76
CA ALA A 856 -33.83 4.33 50.31
C ALA A 856 -34.62 3.65 51.46
N ASN A 857 -34.22 2.45 51.86
CA ASN A 857 -34.78 1.76 53.04
C ASN A 857 -33.73 1.49 54.15
N THR A 858 -32.93 0.44 54.03
CA THR A 858 -31.92 -0.02 55.00
C THR A 858 -30.50 0.33 54.56
N GLU A 859 -30.30 0.55 53.26
CA GLU A 859 -29.02 0.91 52.66
C GLU A 859 -29.22 1.84 51.47
N ALA A 860 -28.15 2.58 51.15
CA ALA A 860 -27.99 3.26 49.88
C ALA A 860 -26.52 3.28 49.46
N TYR A 861 -26.31 3.54 48.18
CA TYR A 861 -25.04 3.61 47.51
C TYR A 861 -24.90 5.03 46.97
N LEU A 862 -23.80 5.69 47.31
CA LEU A 862 -23.46 7.02 46.83
C LEU A 862 -22.37 6.89 45.76
N THR A 863 -22.65 7.37 44.55
CA THR A 863 -21.60 7.66 43.57
C THR A 863 -21.03 9.07 43.81
N TRP A 864 -19.72 9.18 43.68
CA TRP A 864 -18.97 10.41 43.88
C TRP A 864 -17.74 10.47 42.95
N PRO A 865 -17.23 11.66 42.58
CA PRO A 865 -16.10 11.79 41.67
C PRO A 865 -14.79 11.33 42.31
N VAL A 866 -14.02 10.47 41.62
CA VAL A 866 -12.86 9.76 42.19
C VAL A 866 -11.77 10.72 42.70
N GLU A 867 -11.70 11.93 42.15
CA GLU A 867 -10.77 13.01 42.54
C GLU A 867 -10.98 13.47 43.99
N LEU A 868 -12.13 13.15 44.60
CA LEU A 868 -12.50 13.54 45.97
C LEU A 868 -12.16 12.47 47.02
N LYS A 869 -11.34 11.48 46.68
CA LYS A 869 -10.88 10.40 47.56
C LYS A 869 -10.19 10.99 48.81
N GLY A 870 -10.71 10.68 50.00
CA GLY A 870 -10.27 11.25 51.28
C GLY A 870 -11.11 12.41 51.82
N ASP A 871 -12.07 12.96 51.07
CA ASP A 871 -13.09 13.87 51.63
C ASP A 871 -14.02 13.12 52.62
N ARG A 872 -14.94 13.84 53.28
CA ARG A 872 -15.96 13.24 54.15
C ARG A 872 -17.39 13.47 53.67
N ILE A 873 -18.15 12.39 53.55
CA ILE A 873 -19.61 12.42 53.45
C ILE A 873 -20.19 12.77 54.81
N ALA A 874 -21.10 13.74 54.86
CA ALA A 874 -21.98 13.99 56.00
C ALA A 874 -23.45 13.87 55.58
N VAL A 875 -24.21 12.99 56.24
CA VAL A 875 -25.67 12.91 56.13
C VAL A 875 -26.29 13.84 57.15
N LEU A 876 -27.07 14.81 56.68
CA LEU A 876 -27.74 15.83 57.48
C LEU A 876 -29.25 15.56 57.55
N ASP A 877 -29.85 15.79 58.72
CA ASP A 877 -31.32 15.88 58.84
C ASP A 877 -31.88 17.18 58.26
N ALA A 878 -33.21 17.30 58.23
CA ALA A 878 -33.92 18.52 57.80
C ALA A 878 -33.67 19.76 58.69
N GLN A 879 -32.94 19.63 59.80
CA GLN A 879 -32.47 20.73 60.66
C GLN A 879 -30.98 21.02 60.48
N GLY A 880 -30.29 20.33 59.56
CA GLY A 880 -28.86 20.50 59.29
C GLY A 880 -27.93 19.82 60.29
N ARG A 881 -28.43 18.91 61.14
CA ARG A 881 -27.62 18.13 62.08
C ARG A 881 -27.04 16.90 61.38
N ILE A 882 -25.74 16.67 61.56
CA ILE A 882 -25.06 15.47 61.05
C ILE A 882 -25.55 14.26 61.85
N LEU A 883 -26.01 13.23 61.15
CA LEU A 883 -26.43 11.94 61.72
C LEU A 883 -25.46 10.81 61.38
N LEU A 884 -24.78 10.89 60.24
CA LEU A 884 -23.75 9.97 59.78
C LEU A 884 -22.61 10.80 59.18
N GLU A 885 -21.36 10.51 59.53
CA GLU A 885 -20.18 11.04 58.84
C GLU A 885 -19.24 9.87 58.50
N GLN A 886 -18.84 9.76 57.24
CA GLN A 886 -17.99 8.66 56.73
C GLN A 886 -16.98 9.22 55.73
N GLU A 887 -15.76 8.71 55.78
CA GLU A 887 -14.69 9.09 54.85
C GLU A 887 -14.91 8.39 53.49
N VAL A 888 -14.73 9.10 52.37
CA VAL A 888 -14.80 8.48 51.04
C VAL A 888 -13.50 7.74 50.74
N LEU A 889 -13.54 6.44 51.00
CA LEU A 889 -12.49 5.47 50.68
C LEU A 889 -13.02 4.57 49.56
N GLY A 890 -12.27 4.46 48.46
CA GLY A 890 -12.65 3.71 47.26
C GLY A 890 -12.39 4.49 45.98
N ASN A 891 -13.02 4.06 44.89
CA ASN A 891 -12.87 4.61 43.55
C ASN A 891 -14.23 5.15 43.04
N GLY A 892 -14.85 6.07 43.78
CA GLY A 892 -16.07 6.78 43.36
C GLY A 892 -17.41 6.17 43.77
N LEU A 893 -17.42 5.15 44.63
CA LEU A 893 -18.64 4.51 45.13
C LEU A 893 -18.52 4.23 46.65
N THR A 894 -19.54 4.60 47.43
CA THR A 894 -19.59 4.35 48.89
C THR A 894 -20.93 3.73 49.29
N HIS A 895 -20.89 2.60 50.00
CA HIS A 895 -22.05 2.03 50.70
C HIS A 895 -22.35 2.81 51.98
N LEU A 896 -23.64 3.08 52.20
CA LEU A 896 -24.18 3.76 53.37
C LEU A 896 -25.20 2.84 54.04
N ALA A 897 -24.88 2.35 55.24
CA ALA A 897 -25.84 1.65 56.08
C ALA A 897 -26.82 2.68 56.69
N LEU A 898 -28.09 2.63 56.25
CA LEU A 898 -29.14 3.58 56.65
C LEU A 898 -30.10 2.99 57.71
N GLN A 899 -29.93 1.71 58.07
CA GLN A 899 -30.76 0.95 59.01
C GLN A 899 -31.02 1.68 60.36
N ASP A 900 -30.06 2.48 60.83
CA ASP A 900 -30.10 3.19 62.11
C ASP A 900 -30.68 4.62 61.99
N LEU A 901 -30.96 5.10 60.77
CA LEU A 901 -31.57 6.40 60.52
C LEU A 901 -33.11 6.32 60.53
N PRO A 902 -33.82 7.29 61.13
CA PRO A 902 -35.28 7.36 61.08
C PRO A 902 -35.83 7.48 59.64
N MET A 903 -37.13 7.22 59.44
CA MET A 903 -37.80 7.64 58.20
C MET A 903 -37.82 9.17 58.12
N GLY A 904 -37.49 9.74 56.96
CA GLY A 904 -37.36 11.19 56.80
C GLY A 904 -36.67 11.61 55.52
N PHE A 905 -36.52 12.92 55.33
CA PHE A 905 -35.69 13.52 54.29
C PHE A 905 -34.33 13.92 54.86
N TYR A 906 -33.29 13.58 54.12
CA TYR A 906 -31.90 13.80 54.46
C TYR A 906 -31.17 14.51 53.34
N LYS A 907 -30.22 15.36 53.71
CA LYS A 907 -29.31 16.02 52.76
C LYS A 907 -27.91 15.47 52.97
N LEU A 908 -27.34 14.88 51.93
CA LEU A 908 -25.97 14.38 51.95
C LEU A 908 -25.04 15.44 51.37
N VAL A 909 -23.93 15.73 52.05
CA VAL A 909 -22.96 16.77 51.66
C VAL A 909 -21.55 16.20 51.70
N LEU A 910 -20.77 16.44 50.66
CA LEU A 910 -19.34 16.16 50.67
C LEU A 910 -18.56 17.35 51.23
N ARG A 911 -17.83 17.13 52.32
CA ARG A 911 -17.08 18.13 53.07
C ARG A 911 -15.66 18.23 52.53
N GLY A 912 -15.47 19.23 51.68
CA GLY A 912 -14.22 19.58 51.00
C GLY A 912 -14.57 20.30 49.69
N SER A 913 -15.30 19.62 48.81
CA SER A 913 -15.79 20.14 47.52
C SER A 913 -17.08 21.00 47.57
N GLY A 914 -17.93 20.83 48.59
CA GLY A 914 -19.21 21.54 48.70
C GLY A 914 -20.36 20.96 47.85
N LEU A 915 -20.13 19.81 47.19
CA LEU A 915 -21.18 19.06 46.48
C LEU A 915 -22.22 18.51 47.47
N SER A 916 -23.49 18.46 47.06
CA SER A 916 -24.55 17.90 47.89
C SER A 916 -25.70 17.28 47.11
N SER A 917 -26.26 16.20 47.65
CA SER A 917 -27.42 15.48 47.16
C SER A 917 -28.50 15.38 48.23
N SER A 918 -29.72 14.98 47.87
CA SER A 918 -30.84 14.85 48.83
C SER A 918 -31.58 13.54 48.61
N PHE A 919 -31.92 12.85 49.69
CA PHE A 919 -32.61 11.58 49.64
C PHE A 919 -33.66 11.41 50.75
N SER A 920 -34.64 10.55 50.52
CA SER A 920 -35.63 10.15 51.53
C SER A 920 -35.41 8.71 51.95
N ILE A 921 -35.67 8.41 53.23
CA ILE A 921 -35.79 7.04 53.73
C ILE A 921 -37.27 6.71 53.93
N VAL A 922 -37.77 5.70 53.22
CA VAL A 922 -39.03 5.01 53.54
C VAL A 922 -38.76 3.56 53.93
N ARG A 923 -39.47 3.08 54.95
CA ARG A 923 -39.42 1.70 55.44
C ARG A 923 -40.72 0.97 55.12
#